data_AF-A0A7C5FVG5-F1
#
_entry.id   AF-A0A7C5FVG5-F1
#
_cell.length_a   1.000
_cell.length_b   1.000
_cell.length_c   1.000
_cell.angle_alpha   90.00
_cell.angle_beta   90.00
_cell.angle_gamma   90.00
#
_symmetry.space_group_name_H-M   'P 1'
#
loop_
_entity.id
_entity.type
_entity.pdbx_description
1 polymer ?
#
loop_
_entity_poly.entity_id
_entity_poly.type
_entity_poly.pdbx_seq_one_letter_code
_entity_poly.pdbx_strand_id
1 'polypeptide(L)'
;MRSWAAMTSAVLLCLLATAGPTAAAVVFYYNADGTPYGVNVPEITSPVAAIGALAAPPAGLRSYVPPGTRVLSLIADQDYTTVDLSKSVLSAGMDDKRLESIFEQVRYTLMATGLSASVRITVEGKPLSDYVPPPPSIAPRPQAQAEPLPSLGALSGKKISLSPGHGLFWDGDSWANDRPVTCGLDREDYHNVEITRYLDIYLRQDGATTLNYRCLDKNAGTYPPANNTPWWMMSGSYWLQHIGYPCSVYASSSGDCNLASGGSESSDNIRSRPVASDYDNSDVHIAMHTNALSGDCFGTGCPNGTETFYDGSSDHAAYAAVSKTLAQDIQTELISAIRTKYTDSSWSDRGVKDSAGGFAETRIPHRPAVLVELGFHDSCDRDGLYLKDNVFRSMVMWATYKGICTYFGVTPTYGLYSYSVASDDLPTVMDRFESRDVHITLRNTGVLWNEAQRFRLGAVGDSDPFTTQTRITIPTEVEPGQDYTFTIHMTAPGQIGTYHTDWQMTREYITWFGPIVQKDIQVLDLMPDEQAPSVPANLSATVIDINHIDLSWSAATDNVGVVGYKVYRNGSLLATLTGTSYSDAAATSGSVYAYQVSAYDLHGNESAKCPSVVVSTSLVTDFIIDNPSAMLTTGWSTGTSAPDKYGVDYRYGGCSISPGRIARWTPDIDVPGIYSVSVWYPQAPNQSTKAPFTINYSGGSALVLVDQTTGGGGWREIGQKQFAVGKSGYVQLTNATGEPATTMVVADAVRFTLLTPTDTTPPTINSVTISPSLAAAGQTLDVTVSVTDDIGVAGVTASGSALALRAIDTWGGTVSADPARGEHTITVVAEDTASNHATATGSYVTAPVYGLSNSSLLAATAQAGSTRYLFKTWGYAAILDADNFELTDGSIASVRVHCPGHGLTTSRFVSVAGVWNPAPAPPQLEAKPEQLRTVY
;
A
#
# COMPACT_ATOMS: atom_id res chain seq x y z
N MET A 1 19.35 39.47 47.29
CA MET A 1 19.67 40.41 48.39
C MET A 1 19.73 39.62 49.69
N ARG A 2 20.88 39.71 50.39
CA ARG A 2 21.11 39.61 51.86
C ARG A 2 20.41 38.47 52.64
N SER A 3 21.03 37.36 53.05
CA SER A 3 22.13 37.13 54.02
C SER A 3 21.67 36.92 55.49
N TRP A 4 22.15 35.81 56.10
CA TRP A 4 22.59 35.59 57.52
C TRP A 4 22.08 34.30 58.20
N ALA A 5 23.03 33.66 58.87
CA ALA A 5 22.98 32.42 59.65
C ALA A 5 22.80 32.69 61.15
N ALA A 6 22.41 31.67 61.95
CA ALA A 6 23.05 31.30 63.22
C ALA A 6 22.31 30.15 63.96
N MET A 7 23.10 29.21 64.47
CA MET A 7 22.75 28.21 65.49
C MET A 7 22.39 28.85 66.84
N THR A 8 21.54 28.19 67.65
CA THR A 8 21.75 27.98 69.10
C THR A 8 20.77 26.93 69.64
N SER A 9 21.32 25.94 70.34
CA SER A 9 20.62 24.99 71.21
C SER A 9 20.08 25.69 72.48
N ALA A 10 18.91 25.28 72.96
CA ALA A 10 18.59 24.93 74.35
C ALA A 10 17.14 25.26 74.75
N VAL A 11 16.64 24.43 75.67
CA VAL A 11 15.43 24.54 76.51
C VAL A 11 14.17 23.89 75.94
N LEU A 12 14.13 22.59 76.18
CA LEU A 12 12.95 21.77 76.39
C LEU A 12 12.02 22.46 77.42
N LEU A 13 10.91 23.03 76.95
CA LEU A 13 9.81 23.47 77.81
C LEU A 13 8.51 22.94 77.22
N CYS A 14 7.75 22.24 78.05
CA CYS A 14 6.40 21.74 77.78
C CYS A 14 5.55 22.75 77.02
N LEU A 15 5.23 22.42 75.76
CA LEU A 15 4.09 22.99 75.07
C LEU A 15 3.04 21.89 74.99
N LEU A 16 2.13 21.93 75.97
CA LEU A 16 0.77 21.46 75.82
C LEU A 16 0.22 22.08 74.53
N ALA A 17 0.09 21.26 73.49
CA ALA A 17 -0.65 21.64 72.30
C ALA A 17 -2.11 21.86 72.71
N THR A 18 -2.52 23.11 72.83
CA THR A 18 -3.93 23.47 72.86
C THR A 18 -4.49 23.28 71.46
N ALA A 19 -5.04 22.10 71.19
CA ALA A 19 -5.87 21.84 70.02
C ALA A 19 -7.13 22.74 70.07
N GLY A 20 -7.44 23.40 68.96
CA GLY A 20 -8.73 24.07 68.76
C GLY A 20 -9.91 23.07 68.79
N PRO A 21 -11.17 23.55 68.76
CA PRO A 21 -12.33 22.76 69.16
C PRO A 21 -12.44 21.47 68.34
N THR A 22 -12.49 20.38 69.08
CA THR A 22 -12.50 18.98 68.66
C THR A 22 -13.72 18.69 67.79
N ALA A 23 -13.49 18.33 66.53
CA ALA A 23 -14.40 17.41 65.85
C ALA A 23 -14.46 16.12 66.68
N ALA A 24 -15.63 15.49 66.78
CA ALA A 24 -15.79 14.22 67.48
C ALA A 24 -14.70 13.22 67.01
N ALA A 25 -14.02 12.55 67.95
CA ALA A 25 -13.04 11.54 67.58
C ALA A 25 -13.77 10.31 67.01
N VAL A 26 -13.36 9.86 65.83
CA VAL A 26 -13.82 8.59 65.26
C VAL A 26 -12.94 7.48 65.82
N VAL A 27 -13.54 6.50 66.48
CA VAL A 27 -12.86 5.30 66.98
C VAL A 27 -13.27 4.10 66.13
N PHE A 28 -12.30 3.35 65.63
CA PHE A 28 -12.56 2.23 64.72
C PHE A 28 -12.71 0.92 65.49
N TYR A 29 -13.80 0.21 65.22
CA TYR A 29 -14.11 -1.13 65.70
C TYR A 29 -14.31 -2.09 64.53
N TYR A 30 -14.68 -3.33 64.80
CA TYR A 30 -15.03 -4.30 63.75
C TYR A 30 -16.51 -4.69 63.85
N ASN A 31 -17.16 -4.76 62.68
CA ASN A 31 -18.48 -5.33 62.52
C ASN A 31 -18.45 -6.86 62.76
N ALA A 32 -19.63 -7.47 62.86
CA ALA A 32 -19.75 -8.92 63.02
C ALA A 32 -19.17 -9.72 61.83
N ASP A 33 -19.14 -9.12 60.64
CA ASP A 33 -18.55 -9.66 59.41
C ASP A 33 -17.03 -9.39 59.30
N GLY A 34 -16.41 -8.78 60.32
CA GLY A 34 -14.99 -8.51 60.33
C GLY A 34 -14.56 -7.25 59.56
N THR A 35 -15.50 -6.43 59.07
CA THR A 35 -15.16 -5.15 58.40
C THR A 35 -14.89 -4.03 59.42
N PRO A 36 -13.88 -3.15 59.21
CA PRO A 36 -13.67 -1.98 60.04
C PRO A 36 -14.86 -1.00 60.02
N TYR A 37 -15.24 -0.46 61.17
CA TYR A 37 -16.35 0.47 61.34
C TYR A 37 -15.99 1.64 62.26
N GLY A 38 -16.04 2.86 61.73
CA GLY A 38 -15.76 4.07 62.49
C GLY A 38 -16.98 4.55 63.28
N VAL A 39 -16.82 4.72 64.60
CA VAL A 39 -17.85 5.24 65.50
C VAL A 39 -17.46 6.65 65.92
N ASN A 40 -18.34 7.64 65.69
CA ASN A 40 -18.19 8.97 66.26
C ASN A 40 -18.40 8.91 67.78
N VAL A 41 -17.39 9.29 68.55
CA VAL A 41 -17.45 9.36 70.01
C VAL A 41 -17.20 10.81 70.46
N PRO A 42 -18.26 11.64 70.60
CA PRO A 42 -18.13 13.08 70.86
C PRO A 42 -17.42 13.43 72.17
N GLU A 43 -17.43 12.51 73.13
CA GLU A 43 -16.82 12.70 74.46
C GLU A 43 -15.29 12.57 74.45
N ILE A 44 -14.72 12.02 73.37
CA ILE A 44 -13.28 11.81 73.24
C ILE A 44 -12.65 13.02 72.56
N THR A 45 -11.70 13.64 73.27
CA THR A 45 -11.04 14.89 72.85
C THR A 45 -9.53 14.78 72.69
N SER A 46 -8.95 13.59 72.88
CA SER A 46 -7.49 13.37 72.72
C SER A 46 -7.17 12.01 72.06
N PRO A 47 -6.02 11.89 71.35
CA PRO A 47 -5.60 10.62 70.75
C PRO A 47 -5.41 9.49 71.77
N VAL A 48 -4.89 9.79 72.96
CA VAL A 48 -4.73 8.80 74.03
C VAL A 48 -6.09 8.25 74.49
N ALA A 49 -7.09 9.12 74.63
CA ALA A 49 -8.45 8.70 74.98
C ALA A 49 -9.12 7.91 73.85
N ALA A 50 -8.87 8.26 72.58
CA ALA A 50 -9.39 7.52 71.42
C ALA A 50 -8.88 6.08 71.39
N ILE A 51 -7.58 5.87 71.59
CA ILE A 51 -7.01 4.52 71.71
C ILE A 51 -7.47 3.80 72.97
N GLY A 52 -7.59 4.51 74.09
CA GLY A 52 -8.14 3.94 75.32
C GLY A 52 -9.56 3.39 75.15
N ALA A 53 -10.38 4.02 74.30
CA ALA A 53 -11.75 3.58 74.04
C ALA A 53 -11.83 2.25 73.28
N LEU A 54 -10.78 1.85 72.55
CA LEU A 54 -10.74 0.54 71.88
C LEU A 54 -10.93 -0.63 72.85
N ALA A 55 -10.55 -0.47 74.12
CA ALA A 55 -10.76 -1.49 75.15
C ALA A 55 -12.23 -1.67 75.58
N ALA A 56 -13.16 -0.83 75.11
CA ALA A 56 -14.57 -0.86 75.49
C ALA A 56 -15.49 -0.67 74.27
N PRO A 57 -15.62 -1.69 73.39
CA PRO A 57 -16.42 -1.57 72.18
C PRO A 57 -17.92 -1.36 72.50
N PRO A 58 -18.64 -0.56 71.69
CA PRO A 58 -20.10 -0.47 71.75
C PRO A 58 -20.78 -1.83 71.53
N ALA A 59 -22.00 -1.98 72.04
CA ALA A 59 -22.77 -3.21 71.87
C ALA A 59 -22.95 -3.57 70.38
N GLY A 60 -22.65 -4.82 70.02
CA GLY A 60 -22.73 -5.32 68.65
C GLY A 60 -21.45 -5.16 67.81
N LEU A 61 -20.46 -4.41 68.30
CA LEU A 61 -19.15 -4.26 67.67
C LEU A 61 -18.08 -5.07 68.44
N ARG A 62 -17.02 -5.44 67.72
CA ARG A 62 -15.88 -6.19 68.26
C ARG A 62 -14.64 -5.30 68.32
N SER A 63 -13.77 -5.59 69.29
CA SER A 63 -12.45 -4.98 69.39
C SER A 63 -11.39 -6.04 69.65
N TYR A 64 -10.25 -5.92 68.97
CA TYR A 64 -9.10 -6.80 69.21
C TYR A 64 -8.22 -6.30 70.36
N VAL A 65 -8.43 -5.05 70.81
CA VAL A 65 -7.89 -4.51 72.05
C VAL A 65 -8.85 -4.90 73.20
N PRO A 66 -8.46 -5.83 74.10
CA PRO A 66 -9.36 -6.38 75.10
C PRO A 66 -9.62 -5.39 76.25
N PRO A 67 -10.76 -5.54 76.96
CA PRO A 67 -11.06 -4.77 78.16
C PRO A 67 -9.93 -4.80 79.19
N GLY A 68 -9.64 -3.64 79.79
CA GLY A 68 -8.56 -3.46 80.77
C GLY A 68 -7.19 -3.17 80.16
N THR A 69 -7.08 -3.05 78.82
CA THR A 69 -5.89 -2.51 78.16
C THR A 69 -5.78 -1.00 78.40
N ARG A 70 -4.62 -0.55 78.86
CA ARG A 70 -4.31 0.87 79.10
C ARG A 70 -3.26 1.35 78.11
N VAL A 71 -3.38 2.59 77.66
CA VAL A 71 -2.32 3.30 76.95
C VAL A 71 -1.31 3.81 77.99
N LEU A 72 -0.09 3.29 77.93
CA LEU A 72 1.02 3.65 78.82
C LEU A 72 1.75 4.90 78.31
N SER A 73 1.97 4.98 77.00
CA SER A 73 2.50 6.17 76.35
C SER A 73 2.02 6.26 74.90
N LEU A 74 1.98 7.49 74.39
CA LEU A 74 1.76 7.80 72.98
C LEU A 74 2.76 8.87 72.59
N ILE A 75 3.66 8.53 71.67
CA ILE A 75 4.73 9.42 71.20
C ILE A 75 4.57 9.56 69.70
N ALA A 76 4.22 10.75 69.25
CA ALA A 76 4.23 11.10 67.83
C ALA A 76 5.58 11.75 67.49
N ASP A 77 6.30 11.15 66.56
CA ASP A 77 7.46 11.75 65.90
C ASP A 77 7.08 12.16 64.46
N GLN A 78 8.06 12.58 63.65
CA GLN A 78 7.80 13.06 62.29
C GLN A 78 7.32 11.94 61.35
N ASP A 79 7.71 10.70 61.62
CA ASP A 79 7.50 9.57 60.71
C ASP A 79 6.46 8.58 61.28
N TYR A 80 6.42 8.40 62.61
CA TYR A 80 5.64 7.39 63.31
C TYR A 80 4.86 7.94 64.50
N THR A 81 3.75 7.26 64.81
CA THR A 81 3.12 7.34 66.14
C THR A 81 3.36 6.03 66.88
N THR A 82 4.15 6.08 67.95
CA THR A 82 4.40 4.94 68.83
C THR A 82 3.36 4.91 69.94
N VAL A 83 2.64 3.79 70.07
CA VAL A 83 1.66 3.53 71.13
C VAL A 83 2.20 2.39 72.00
N ASP A 84 2.43 2.66 73.28
CA ASP A 84 2.77 1.64 74.26
C ASP A 84 1.53 1.24 75.05
N LEU A 85 1.21 -0.05 75.02
CA LEU A 85 0.02 -0.62 75.65
C LEU A 85 0.41 -1.48 76.86
N SER A 86 -0.49 -1.59 77.83
CA SER A 86 -0.30 -2.51 78.95
C SER A 86 -0.41 -3.97 78.50
N LYS A 87 0.26 -4.89 79.23
CA LYS A 87 0.21 -6.35 78.98
C LYS A 87 -1.19 -6.96 78.83
N SER A 88 -2.24 -6.32 79.36
CA SER A 88 -3.63 -6.75 79.13
C SER A 88 -3.96 -6.97 77.66
N VAL A 89 -3.31 -6.26 76.72
CA VAL A 89 -3.53 -6.48 75.28
C VAL A 89 -3.22 -7.92 74.84
N LEU A 90 -2.37 -8.64 75.57
CA LEU A 90 -1.98 -10.01 75.29
C LEU A 90 -2.95 -11.07 75.87
N SER A 91 -3.98 -10.67 76.62
CA SER A 91 -4.82 -11.59 77.41
C SER A 91 -5.61 -12.61 76.58
N ALA A 92 -5.80 -12.36 75.29
CA ALA A 92 -6.54 -13.24 74.38
C ALA A 92 -5.62 -14.09 73.48
N GLY A 93 -4.30 -14.18 73.78
CA GLY A 93 -3.32 -14.85 72.93
C GLY A 93 -2.97 -14.03 71.68
N MET A 94 -1.88 -14.34 70.97
CA MET A 94 -1.48 -13.60 69.77
C MET A 94 -1.28 -14.55 68.60
N ASP A 95 -1.80 -14.16 67.44
CA ASP A 95 -1.54 -14.72 66.12
C ASP A 95 -1.44 -13.56 65.11
N ASP A 96 -1.11 -13.84 63.84
CA ASP A 96 -0.91 -12.79 62.84
C ASP A 96 -2.20 -12.05 62.51
N LYS A 97 -3.34 -12.76 62.46
CA LYS A 97 -4.60 -12.09 62.17
C LYS A 97 -4.98 -11.09 63.27
N ARG A 98 -4.77 -11.45 64.53
CA ARG A 98 -5.00 -10.55 65.66
C ARG A 98 -3.98 -9.42 65.69
N LEU A 99 -2.71 -9.68 65.37
CA LEU A 99 -1.68 -8.64 65.26
C LEU A 99 -2.10 -7.60 64.22
N GLU A 100 -2.38 -8.03 62.99
CA GLU A 100 -2.85 -7.19 61.89
C GLU A 100 -4.08 -6.37 62.32
N SER A 101 -5.07 -7.02 62.91
CA SER A 101 -6.31 -6.36 63.33
C SER A 101 -6.09 -5.30 64.42
N ILE A 102 -5.14 -5.51 65.35
CA ILE A 102 -4.78 -4.48 66.35
C ILE A 102 -4.06 -3.31 65.66
N PHE A 103 -3.13 -3.59 64.75
CA PHE A 103 -2.41 -2.58 63.98
C PHE A 103 -3.36 -1.70 63.16
N GLU A 104 -4.26 -2.31 62.38
CA GLU A 104 -5.28 -1.60 61.60
C GLU A 104 -6.19 -0.76 62.50
N GLN A 105 -6.71 -1.33 63.58
CA GLN A 105 -7.63 -0.65 64.49
C GLN A 105 -7.00 0.59 65.16
N VAL A 106 -5.76 0.46 65.63
CA VAL A 106 -5.00 1.58 66.21
C VAL A 106 -4.65 2.60 65.13
N ARG A 107 -4.20 2.15 63.96
CA ARG A 107 -3.89 3.02 62.80
C ARG A 107 -5.08 3.89 62.42
N TYR A 108 -6.23 3.30 62.11
CA TYR A 108 -7.40 4.06 61.67
C TYR A 108 -7.91 5.03 62.74
N THR A 109 -7.87 4.61 64.01
CA THR A 109 -8.24 5.47 65.14
C THR A 109 -7.29 6.67 65.28
N LEU A 110 -5.97 6.47 65.15
CA LEU A 110 -5.00 7.57 65.20
C LEU A 110 -5.12 8.52 64.01
N MET A 111 -5.32 7.98 62.80
CA MET A 111 -5.51 8.77 61.59
C MET A 111 -6.71 9.72 61.70
N ALA A 112 -7.81 9.27 62.32
CA ALA A 112 -8.97 10.12 62.58
C ALA A 112 -8.69 11.27 63.55
N THR A 113 -7.60 11.21 64.32
CA THR A 113 -7.16 12.29 65.20
C THR A 113 -6.13 13.23 64.57
N GLY A 114 -5.78 13.02 63.29
CA GLY A 114 -4.80 13.82 62.56
C GLY A 114 -3.34 13.42 62.82
N LEU A 115 -3.09 12.26 63.44
CA LEU A 115 -1.75 11.72 63.65
C LEU A 115 -1.30 10.83 62.48
N SER A 116 -0.01 10.48 62.46
CA SER A 116 0.59 9.65 61.40
C SER A 116 -0.13 8.31 61.26
N ALA A 117 -0.32 7.89 60.00
CA ALA A 117 -0.83 6.57 59.64
C ALA A 117 0.21 5.45 59.89
N SER A 118 1.49 5.80 59.98
CA SER A 118 2.55 4.84 60.30
C SER A 118 2.61 4.68 61.82
N VAL A 119 2.24 3.50 62.30
CA VAL A 119 2.13 3.24 63.73
C VAL A 119 3.14 2.20 64.18
N ARG A 120 3.68 2.37 65.38
CA ARG A 120 4.47 1.36 66.07
C ARG A 120 3.77 1.00 67.37
N ILE A 121 3.37 -0.26 67.51
CA ILE A 121 2.68 -0.72 68.73
C ILE A 121 3.67 -1.50 69.58
N THR A 122 3.78 -1.09 70.84
CA THR A 122 4.63 -1.73 71.85
C THR A 122 3.80 -2.16 73.05
N VAL A 123 4.33 -3.10 73.81
CA VAL A 123 3.78 -3.61 75.07
C VAL A 123 4.87 -3.53 76.13
N GLU A 124 4.74 -2.55 77.02
CA GLU A 124 5.74 -2.20 78.02
C GLU A 124 7.14 -2.02 77.39
N GLY A 125 7.18 -1.31 76.25
CA GLY A 125 8.41 -0.96 75.53
C GLY A 125 8.98 -2.02 74.58
N LYS A 126 8.33 -3.20 74.46
CA LYS A 126 8.69 -4.22 73.45
C LYS A 126 7.71 -4.21 72.27
N PRO A 127 8.13 -4.37 71.00
CA PRO A 127 7.19 -4.46 69.88
C PRO A 127 6.10 -5.51 70.10
N LEU A 128 4.86 -5.20 69.71
CA LEU A 128 3.73 -6.12 69.84
C LEU A 128 3.94 -7.38 68.98
N SER A 129 4.64 -7.24 67.85
CA SER A 129 4.99 -8.33 66.95
C SER A 129 5.83 -9.42 67.61
N ASP A 130 6.69 -9.08 68.58
CA ASP A 130 7.55 -10.04 69.30
C ASP A 130 6.74 -11.07 70.12
N TYR A 131 5.44 -10.83 70.32
CA TYR A 131 4.55 -11.73 71.06
C TYR A 131 3.74 -12.67 70.14
N VAL A 132 3.87 -12.54 68.82
CA VAL A 132 3.31 -13.49 67.86
C VAL A 132 4.21 -14.73 67.80
N PRO A 133 3.66 -15.96 67.85
CA PRO A 133 4.48 -17.17 67.73
C PRO A 133 5.33 -17.14 66.45
N PRO A 134 6.65 -17.38 66.50
CA PRO A 134 7.47 -17.35 65.30
C PRO A 134 7.02 -18.45 64.32
N PRO A 135 7.25 -18.28 63.01
CA PRO A 135 7.05 -19.37 62.05
C PRO A 135 7.95 -20.57 62.43
N PRO A 136 7.52 -21.81 62.11
CA PRO A 136 8.35 -22.98 62.33
C PRO A 136 9.67 -22.84 61.57
N SER A 137 10.77 -23.33 62.15
CA SER A 137 12.04 -23.39 61.44
C SER A 137 11.94 -24.40 60.30
N ILE A 138 12.01 -23.93 59.05
CA ILE A 138 11.90 -24.79 57.87
C ILE A 138 13.27 -24.90 57.19
N ALA A 139 13.73 -26.14 56.98
CA ALA A 139 14.93 -26.35 56.19
C ALA A 139 14.68 -25.89 54.74
N PRO A 140 15.62 -25.16 54.11
CA PRO A 140 15.50 -24.80 52.72
C PRO A 140 15.21 -26.03 51.86
N ARG A 141 14.30 -25.89 50.90
CA ARG A 141 13.95 -26.90 49.92
C ARG A 141 15.24 -27.39 49.26
N PRO A 142 15.49 -28.72 49.22
CA PRO A 142 16.59 -29.27 48.43
C PRO A 142 16.45 -28.74 47.00
N GLN A 143 17.51 -28.19 46.42
CA GLN A 143 17.47 -27.70 45.04
C GLN A 143 16.88 -28.78 44.13
N ALA A 144 15.68 -28.52 43.59
CA ALA A 144 15.14 -29.35 42.54
C ALA A 144 16.13 -29.32 41.36
N GLN A 145 16.14 -30.41 40.58
CA GLN A 145 16.86 -30.46 39.30
C GLN A 145 16.47 -29.21 38.51
N ALA A 146 17.45 -28.42 38.07
CA ALA A 146 17.22 -27.10 37.47
C ALA A 146 16.13 -27.21 36.40
N GLU A 147 14.99 -26.56 36.65
CA GLU A 147 14.04 -26.24 35.59
C GLU A 147 14.83 -25.60 34.44
N PRO A 148 14.48 -25.85 33.16
CA PRO A 148 15.15 -25.24 32.03
C PRO A 148 15.32 -23.74 32.32
N LEU A 149 16.57 -23.30 32.43
CA LEU A 149 16.85 -21.92 32.79
C LEU A 149 16.17 -21.02 31.76
N PRO A 150 15.45 -19.97 32.18
CA PRO A 150 14.98 -18.97 31.25
C PRO A 150 16.16 -18.40 30.45
N SER A 151 15.88 -17.84 29.27
CA SER A 151 16.88 -17.21 28.40
C SER A 151 17.89 -16.38 29.20
N LEU A 152 19.16 -16.41 28.80
CA LEU A 152 20.21 -15.60 29.45
C LEU A 152 19.81 -14.11 29.41
N GLY A 153 19.82 -13.46 30.56
CA GLY A 153 19.44 -12.07 30.78
C GLY A 153 20.12 -11.49 32.03
N ALA A 154 19.82 -10.24 32.37
CA ALA A 154 20.49 -9.51 33.45
C ALA A 154 20.17 -10.07 34.84
N LEU A 155 19.06 -10.78 34.99
CA LEU A 155 18.65 -11.45 36.23
C LEU A 155 18.92 -12.96 36.22
N SER A 156 19.72 -13.46 35.26
CA SER A 156 20.10 -14.88 35.21
C SER A 156 20.64 -15.39 36.54
N GLY A 157 20.03 -16.45 37.04
CA GLY A 157 20.40 -17.10 38.31
C GLY A 157 19.83 -16.46 39.56
N LYS A 158 19.05 -15.37 39.45
CA LYS A 158 18.29 -14.80 40.58
C LYS A 158 16.98 -15.56 40.78
N LYS A 159 16.64 -15.84 42.04
CA LYS A 159 15.36 -16.39 42.46
C LYS A 159 14.51 -15.30 43.09
N ILE A 160 13.37 -14.99 42.50
CA ILE A 160 12.52 -13.89 42.96
C ILE A 160 11.17 -14.44 43.35
N SER A 161 10.81 -14.28 44.63
CA SER A 161 9.49 -14.70 45.10
C SER A 161 8.45 -13.61 44.89
N LEU A 162 7.33 -14.00 44.27
CA LEU A 162 6.20 -13.14 43.97
C LEU A 162 5.01 -13.54 44.84
N SER A 163 4.54 -12.57 45.63
CA SER A 163 3.46 -12.72 46.60
C SER A 163 2.34 -11.72 46.31
N PRO A 164 1.42 -12.02 45.37
CA PRO A 164 0.19 -11.25 45.25
C PRO A 164 -0.59 -11.33 46.57
N GLY A 165 -0.94 -10.18 47.13
CA GLY A 165 -1.68 -10.10 48.39
C GLY A 165 -3.03 -10.80 48.36
N HIS A 166 -3.50 -11.24 49.53
CA HIS A 166 -4.86 -11.74 49.78
C HIS A 166 -5.28 -13.01 49.01
N GLY A 167 -6.58 -13.28 48.91
CA GLY A 167 -7.20 -14.37 48.13
C GLY A 167 -8.37 -15.02 48.85
N LEU A 168 -9.13 -15.87 48.16
CA LEU A 168 -10.23 -16.60 48.79
C LEU A 168 -9.70 -17.68 49.76
N PHE A 169 -10.15 -17.67 51.01
CA PHE A 169 -9.77 -18.62 52.06
C PHE A 169 -10.95 -19.03 52.96
N TRP A 170 -10.78 -20.08 53.75
CA TRP A 170 -11.74 -20.54 54.74
C TRP A 170 -11.54 -19.79 56.07
N ASP A 171 -12.52 -18.99 56.47
CA ASP A 171 -12.44 -18.17 57.69
C ASP A 171 -12.82 -18.93 58.98
N GLY A 172 -13.20 -20.20 58.85
CA GLY A 172 -13.70 -21.07 59.93
C GLY A 172 -15.19 -21.37 59.83
N ASP A 173 -15.96 -20.48 59.20
CA ASP A 173 -17.41 -20.58 59.03
C ASP A 173 -17.83 -20.57 57.55
N SER A 174 -17.10 -19.84 56.71
CA SER A 174 -17.40 -19.62 55.29
C SER A 174 -16.17 -19.37 54.43
N TRP A 175 -16.36 -19.42 53.12
CA TRP A 175 -15.36 -18.95 52.16
C TRP A 175 -15.42 -17.42 52.08
N ALA A 176 -14.33 -16.77 52.50
CA ALA A 176 -14.22 -15.32 52.58
C ALA A 176 -13.05 -14.80 51.74
N ASN A 177 -13.19 -13.56 51.25
CA ASN A 177 -12.09 -12.79 50.68
C ASN A 177 -11.57 -11.84 51.76
N ASP A 178 -10.29 -11.47 51.70
CA ASP A 178 -9.69 -10.56 52.69
C ASP A 178 -10.22 -9.12 52.52
N ARG A 179 -10.55 -8.72 51.28
CA ARG A 179 -10.90 -7.33 50.97
C ARG A 179 -12.29 -7.19 50.30
N PRO A 180 -12.99 -6.07 50.55
CA PRO A 180 -14.27 -5.78 49.92
C PRO A 180 -14.12 -5.36 48.45
N VAL A 181 -15.25 -5.29 47.75
CA VAL A 181 -15.35 -4.71 46.39
C VAL A 181 -15.38 -3.19 46.51
N THR A 182 -14.55 -2.48 45.76
CA THR A 182 -14.48 -1.01 45.74
C THR A 182 -14.46 -0.47 44.31
N CYS A 183 -15.09 0.68 44.04
CA CYS A 183 -15.00 1.40 42.77
C CYS A 183 -15.30 0.57 41.49
N GLY A 184 -16.09 -0.50 41.61
CA GLY A 184 -16.32 -1.46 40.53
C GLY A 184 -15.04 -2.15 40.02
N LEU A 185 -13.96 -2.17 40.81
CA LEU A 185 -12.92 -3.21 40.74
C LEU A 185 -13.48 -4.45 41.42
N ASP A 186 -13.22 -5.66 40.89
CA ASP A 186 -13.75 -6.90 41.49
C ASP A 186 -13.38 -7.00 42.98
N ARG A 187 -12.10 -6.87 43.32
CA ARG A 187 -11.51 -6.73 44.66
C ARG A 187 -9.99 -6.67 44.57
N GLU A 188 -9.35 -6.16 45.61
CA GLU A 188 -7.88 -6.17 45.73
C GLU A 188 -7.31 -7.59 45.55
N ASP A 189 -7.97 -8.60 46.12
CA ASP A 189 -7.51 -9.99 46.14
C ASP A 189 -7.22 -10.57 44.76
N TYR A 190 -7.98 -10.12 43.77
CA TYR A 190 -7.91 -10.61 42.40
C TYR A 190 -7.06 -9.69 41.55
N HIS A 191 -7.14 -8.39 41.81
CA HIS A 191 -6.37 -7.39 41.10
C HIS A 191 -4.85 -7.55 41.31
N ASN A 192 -4.42 -7.90 42.53
CA ASN A 192 -3.01 -8.14 42.84
C ASN A 192 -2.41 -9.28 41.99
N VAL A 193 -3.21 -10.29 41.64
CA VAL A 193 -2.79 -11.39 40.75
C VAL A 193 -2.61 -10.90 39.31
N GLU A 194 -3.55 -10.09 38.82
CA GLU A 194 -3.51 -9.53 37.46
C GLU A 194 -2.29 -8.63 37.23
N ILE A 195 -1.95 -7.78 38.19
CA ILE A 195 -0.76 -6.93 38.09
C ILE A 195 0.51 -7.77 38.19
N THR A 196 0.60 -8.69 39.17
CA THR A 196 1.83 -9.47 39.42
C THR A 196 2.20 -10.36 38.22
N ARG A 197 1.22 -10.77 37.41
CA ARG A 197 1.46 -11.48 36.16
C ARG A 197 2.42 -10.74 35.21
N TYR A 198 2.32 -9.42 35.06
CA TYR A 198 3.25 -8.68 34.20
C TYR A 198 4.67 -8.69 34.78
N LEU A 199 4.81 -8.59 36.10
CA LEU A 199 6.11 -8.67 36.76
C LEU A 199 6.76 -10.04 36.54
N ASP A 200 5.99 -11.12 36.67
CA ASP A 200 6.45 -12.49 36.36
C ASP A 200 7.00 -12.60 34.93
N ILE A 201 6.29 -12.04 33.94
CA ILE A 201 6.71 -12.04 32.54
C ILE A 201 8.06 -11.35 32.37
N TYR A 202 8.23 -10.11 32.87
CA TYR A 202 9.48 -9.37 32.70
C TYR A 202 10.67 -10.03 33.40
N LEU A 203 10.47 -10.53 34.62
CA LEU A 203 11.52 -11.20 35.38
C LEU A 203 11.98 -12.49 34.69
N ARG A 204 11.04 -13.32 34.21
CA ARG A 204 11.35 -14.54 33.46
C ARG A 204 12.01 -14.23 32.13
N GLN A 205 11.52 -13.23 31.40
CA GLN A 205 12.10 -12.80 30.14
C GLN A 205 13.57 -12.40 30.31
N ASP A 206 13.91 -11.79 31.46
CA ASP A 206 15.26 -11.38 31.81
C ASP A 206 16.10 -12.42 32.58
N GLY A 207 15.68 -13.69 32.55
CA GLY A 207 16.47 -14.81 33.06
C GLY A 207 16.30 -15.13 34.55
N ALA A 208 15.41 -14.46 35.28
CA ALA A 208 15.13 -14.81 36.67
C ALA A 208 14.30 -16.10 36.79
N THR A 209 14.55 -16.86 37.85
CA THR A 209 13.62 -17.90 38.33
C THR A 209 12.59 -17.25 39.22
N THR A 210 11.34 -17.13 38.76
CA THR A 210 10.25 -16.61 39.59
C THR A 210 9.54 -17.71 40.36
N LEU A 211 9.19 -17.43 41.61
CA LEU A 211 8.50 -18.34 42.53
C LEU A 211 7.16 -17.72 42.89
N ASN A 212 6.09 -18.23 42.26
CA ASN A 212 4.75 -17.63 42.35
C ASN A 212 3.94 -18.29 43.46
N TYR A 213 3.69 -17.55 44.55
CA TYR A 213 3.01 -18.07 45.75
C TYR A 213 1.49 -17.93 45.72
N ARG A 214 0.95 -17.43 44.61
CA ARG A 214 -0.44 -17.63 44.18
C ARG A 214 -0.45 -17.98 42.69
N CYS A 215 -1.55 -18.55 42.22
CA CYS A 215 -1.70 -18.89 40.81
C CYS A 215 -1.88 -17.62 39.97
N LEU A 216 -0.95 -17.34 39.06
CA LEU A 216 -1.04 -16.22 38.12
C LEU A 216 -1.74 -16.58 36.80
N ASP A 217 -1.92 -17.89 36.54
CA ASP A 217 -2.58 -18.38 35.32
C ASP A 217 -4.09 -18.51 35.53
N LYS A 218 -4.86 -17.71 34.79
CA LYS A 218 -6.33 -17.74 34.83
C LYS A 218 -6.93 -19.05 34.28
N ASN A 219 -6.14 -19.84 33.55
CA ASN A 219 -6.56 -21.10 32.94
C ASN A 219 -6.14 -22.35 33.73
N ALA A 220 -5.56 -22.19 34.93
CA ALA A 220 -5.06 -23.30 35.75
C ALA A 220 -6.13 -24.26 36.30
N GLY A 221 -7.40 -24.06 35.94
CA GLY A 221 -8.54 -24.85 36.42
C GLY A 221 -9.12 -24.31 37.72
N THR A 222 -9.76 -25.18 38.50
CA THR A 222 -10.56 -24.82 39.67
C THR A 222 -10.18 -25.63 40.90
N TYR A 223 -10.47 -25.08 42.08
CA TYR A 223 -10.39 -25.72 43.38
C TYR A 223 -11.79 -26.19 43.82
N PRO A 224 -12.08 -27.51 43.77
CA PRO A 224 -13.43 -28.03 44.02
C PRO A 224 -14.03 -27.71 45.40
N PRO A 225 -13.30 -27.78 46.52
CA PRO A 225 -13.85 -27.50 47.86
C PRO A 225 -14.42 -26.10 48.03
N ALA A 226 -13.96 -25.12 47.24
CA ALA A 226 -14.50 -23.77 47.20
C ALA A 226 -15.52 -23.59 46.06
N ASN A 227 -16.52 -24.47 45.93
CA ASN A 227 -17.54 -24.41 44.88
C ASN A 227 -16.96 -24.32 43.44
N ASN A 228 -15.87 -25.04 43.16
CA ASN A 228 -15.13 -24.96 41.90
C ASN A 228 -14.63 -23.54 41.56
N THR A 229 -14.20 -22.77 42.57
CA THR A 229 -13.57 -21.46 42.37
C THR A 229 -12.26 -21.60 41.57
N PRO A 230 -11.97 -20.74 40.58
CA PRO A 230 -10.71 -20.76 39.84
C PRO A 230 -9.46 -20.66 40.74
N TRP A 231 -8.39 -21.39 40.41
CA TRP A 231 -7.16 -21.41 41.21
C TRP A 231 -6.52 -20.03 41.39
N TRP A 232 -6.61 -19.16 40.39
CA TRP A 232 -6.08 -17.79 40.46
C TRP A 232 -6.79 -16.89 41.48
N MET A 233 -8.02 -17.25 41.90
CA MET A 233 -8.75 -16.54 42.94
C MET A 233 -8.41 -17.05 44.35
N MET A 234 -7.92 -18.29 44.49
CA MET A 234 -7.60 -18.88 45.78
C MET A 234 -6.41 -18.18 46.46
N SER A 235 -6.39 -18.22 47.79
CA SER A 235 -5.30 -17.67 48.59
C SER A 235 -4.01 -18.48 48.52
N GLY A 236 -2.93 -17.93 49.07
CA GLY A 236 -1.58 -18.51 48.98
C GLY A 236 -1.48 -19.91 49.59
N SER A 237 -2.11 -20.15 50.73
CA SER A 237 -2.06 -21.44 51.43
C SER A 237 -2.54 -22.60 50.55
N TYR A 238 -3.68 -22.44 49.88
CA TYR A 238 -4.24 -23.47 49.01
C TYR A 238 -3.40 -23.70 47.77
N TRP A 239 -2.90 -22.63 47.16
CA TRP A 239 -2.04 -22.76 45.98
C TRP A 239 -0.74 -23.46 46.33
N LEU A 240 -0.10 -23.09 47.44
CA LEU A 240 1.14 -23.69 47.91
C LEU A 240 0.94 -25.18 48.26
N GLN A 241 -0.17 -25.54 48.90
CA GLN A 241 -0.55 -26.95 49.11
C GLN A 241 -0.69 -27.68 47.76
N HIS A 242 -1.42 -27.08 46.81
CA HIS A 242 -1.67 -27.67 45.49
C HIS A 242 -0.38 -27.97 44.71
N ILE A 243 0.60 -27.06 44.76
CA ILE A 243 1.89 -27.23 44.08
C ILE A 243 2.95 -27.94 44.94
N GLY A 244 2.54 -28.59 46.04
CA GLY A 244 3.36 -29.54 46.79
C GLY A 244 4.30 -28.94 47.84
N TYR A 245 4.02 -27.75 48.38
CA TYR A 245 4.74 -27.25 49.55
C TYR A 245 4.36 -28.05 50.80
N PRO A 246 5.27 -28.22 51.77
CA PRO A 246 4.97 -28.95 52.98
C PRO A 246 3.99 -28.16 53.86
N CYS A 247 3.22 -28.88 54.69
CA CYS A 247 2.27 -28.32 55.64
C CYS A 247 2.88 -27.28 56.58
N SER A 248 4.16 -27.45 56.96
CA SER A 248 4.91 -26.46 57.75
C SER A 248 5.05 -25.10 57.06
N VAL A 249 4.81 -24.99 55.76
CA VAL A 249 4.78 -23.73 54.99
C VAL A 249 3.36 -23.20 54.86
N TYR A 250 2.46 -23.96 54.24
CA TYR A 250 1.13 -23.45 53.87
C TYR A 250 0.14 -23.35 55.04
N ALA A 251 0.37 -24.11 56.11
CA ALA A 251 -0.42 -24.12 57.34
C ALA A 251 0.50 -23.93 58.57
N SER A 252 1.41 -22.96 58.47
CA SER A 252 2.49 -22.73 59.45
C SER A 252 2.02 -22.15 60.79
N SER A 253 0.79 -21.64 60.87
CA SER A 253 0.16 -21.14 62.10
C SER A 253 -0.68 -22.21 62.77
N SER A 254 -1.61 -22.86 62.04
CA SER A 254 -2.53 -23.85 62.61
C SER A 254 -1.90 -25.23 62.76
N GLY A 255 -0.97 -25.59 61.87
CA GLY A 255 -0.50 -26.96 61.69
C GLY A 255 -1.53 -27.90 61.06
N ASP A 256 -2.67 -27.39 60.59
CA ASP A 256 -3.71 -28.20 59.94
C ASP A 256 -3.36 -28.43 58.46
N CYS A 257 -2.89 -29.63 58.17
CA CYS A 257 -2.49 -29.99 56.82
C CYS A 257 -3.67 -30.24 55.86
N ASN A 258 -4.90 -30.33 56.40
CA ASN A 258 -6.14 -30.50 55.65
C ASN A 258 -6.89 -29.17 55.61
N LEU A 259 -6.48 -28.27 54.71
CA LEU A 259 -7.18 -26.99 54.52
C LEU A 259 -8.66 -27.21 54.17
N ALA A 260 -9.49 -26.23 54.52
CA ALA A 260 -10.95 -26.24 54.49
C ALA A 260 -11.61 -27.35 55.33
N SER A 261 -10.95 -27.86 56.38
CA SER A 261 -11.47 -28.97 57.21
C SER A 261 -12.00 -28.58 58.60
N GLY A 262 -11.93 -27.30 58.99
CA GLY A 262 -12.33 -26.89 60.34
C GLY A 262 -12.18 -25.40 60.65
N GLY A 263 -11.20 -25.04 61.49
CA GLY A 263 -11.02 -23.70 62.03
C GLY A 263 -10.57 -22.65 61.01
N SER A 264 -10.43 -21.41 61.48
CA SER A 264 -10.00 -20.28 60.63
C SER A 264 -8.58 -20.46 60.11
N GLU A 265 -8.38 -20.19 58.83
CA GLU A 265 -7.07 -20.23 58.17
C GLU A 265 -6.50 -18.83 57.91
N SER A 266 -7.10 -17.79 58.52
CA SER A 266 -6.70 -16.39 58.33
C SER A 266 -5.20 -16.17 58.59
N SER A 267 -4.67 -16.73 59.70
CA SER A 267 -3.25 -16.61 60.03
C SER A 267 -2.36 -17.43 59.10
N ASP A 268 -2.84 -18.58 58.61
CA ASP A 268 -2.11 -19.38 57.63
C ASP A 268 -2.03 -18.67 56.26
N ASN A 269 -3.13 -18.04 55.84
CA ASN A 269 -3.19 -17.22 54.63
C ASN A 269 -2.12 -16.12 54.66
N ILE A 270 -2.04 -15.38 55.77
CA ILE A 270 -1.06 -14.30 56.00
C ILE A 270 0.38 -14.85 55.98
N ARG A 271 0.65 -16.00 56.61
CA ARG A 271 2.03 -16.52 56.74
C ARG A 271 2.54 -17.28 55.53
N SER A 272 1.67 -17.96 54.80
CA SER A 272 2.08 -19.02 53.87
C SER A 272 3.07 -18.53 52.80
N ARG A 273 2.82 -17.35 52.21
CA ARG A 273 3.64 -16.76 51.15
C ARG A 273 5.03 -16.31 51.63
N PRO A 274 5.17 -15.53 52.71
CA PRO A 274 6.50 -15.17 53.19
C PRO A 274 7.27 -16.38 53.74
N VAL A 275 6.61 -17.36 54.37
CA VAL A 275 7.26 -18.60 54.81
C VAL A 275 7.72 -19.45 53.61
N ALA A 276 6.96 -19.48 52.51
CA ALA A 276 7.36 -20.14 51.28
C ALA A 276 8.64 -19.52 50.68
N SER A 277 8.80 -18.20 50.82
CA SER A 277 10.04 -17.52 50.42
C SER A 277 11.25 -18.10 51.14
N ASP A 278 11.13 -18.30 52.46
CA ASP A 278 12.17 -18.91 53.28
C ASP A 278 12.48 -20.34 52.90
N TYR A 279 11.43 -21.11 52.63
CA TYR A 279 11.58 -22.48 52.17
C TYR A 279 12.30 -22.57 50.81
N ASP A 280 12.01 -21.70 49.85
CA ASP A 280 12.67 -21.77 48.52
C ASP A 280 14.06 -21.16 48.47
N ASN A 281 14.45 -20.43 49.51
CA ASN A 281 15.68 -19.65 49.53
C ASN A 281 15.78 -18.73 48.29
N SER A 282 14.71 -17.99 47.99
CA SER A 282 14.72 -16.82 47.10
C SER A 282 15.74 -15.74 47.51
N ASP A 283 16.18 -14.93 46.57
CA ASP A 283 17.09 -13.80 46.82
C ASP A 283 16.33 -12.59 47.37
N VAL A 284 15.09 -12.36 46.90
CA VAL A 284 14.19 -11.29 47.38
C VAL A 284 12.73 -11.74 47.44
N HIS A 285 11.95 -11.10 48.31
CA HIS A 285 10.50 -11.28 48.45
C HIS A 285 9.73 -10.02 48.06
N ILE A 286 8.85 -10.14 47.06
CA ILE A 286 8.05 -9.04 46.54
C ILE A 286 6.57 -9.32 46.82
N ALA A 287 6.00 -8.58 47.77
CA ALA A 287 4.57 -8.60 48.04
C ALA A 287 3.87 -7.45 47.29
N MET A 288 2.87 -7.79 46.47
CA MET A 288 2.16 -6.84 45.61
C MET A 288 0.75 -6.61 46.14
N HIS A 289 0.44 -5.35 46.43
CA HIS A 289 -0.81 -4.88 47.04
C HIS A 289 -1.33 -3.59 46.38
N THR A 290 -2.58 -3.25 46.68
CA THR A 290 -3.16 -1.92 46.42
C THR A 290 -3.96 -1.47 47.65
N ASN A 291 -4.03 -0.17 47.87
CA ASN A 291 -4.44 0.36 49.17
C ASN A 291 -5.88 0.88 49.15
N ALA A 292 -6.47 1.04 50.33
CA ALA A 292 -7.70 1.79 50.54
C ALA A 292 -7.63 2.59 51.83
N LEU A 293 -8.32 3.74 51.86
CA LEU A 293 -8.34 4.61 53.02
C LEU A 293 -9.70 5.26 53.32
N SER A 294 -10.46 5.65 52.30
CA SER A 294 -11.67 6.47 52.46
C SER A 294 -12.96 5.71 52.16
N GLY A 295 -12.86 4.48 51.62
CA GLY A 295 -13.96 3.85 50.90
C GLY A 295 -14.17 4.54 49.55
N ASP A 296 -15.14 4.06 48.77
CA ASP A 296 -15.40 4.56 47.41
C ASP A 296 -15.45 6.10 47.35
N CYS A 297 -14.42 6.68 46.75
CA CYS A 297 -14.15 8.10 46.74
C CYS A 297 -14.07 8.62 45.30
N PHE A 298 -14.57 9.84 45.07
CA PHE A 298 -14.53 10.53 43.79
C PHE A 298 -14.01 11.97 43.96
N GLY A 299 -13.19 12.45 43.02
CA GLY A 299 -12.70 13.82 42.95
C GLY A 299 -11.33 14.07 43.60
N THR A 300 -10.92 15.33 43.64
CA THR A 300 -9.54 15.75 43.97
C THR A 300 -9.14 15.56 45.44
N GLY A 301 -10.09 15.27 46.33
CA GLY A 301 -9.83 15.00 47.76
C GLY A 301 -9.51 13.54 48.08
N CYS A 302 -9.59 12.64 47.08
CA CYS A 302 -9.34 11.22 47.29
C CYS A 302 -7.84 10.92 47.50
N PRO A 303 -7.52 9.90 48.32
CA PRO A 303 -6.15 9.47 48.48
C PRO A 303 -5.58 9.04 47.12
N ASN A 304 -4.30 9.29 46.88
CA ASN A 304 -3.64 8.80 45.67
C ASN A 304 -2.18 8.53 45.94
N GLY A 305 -1.56 7.77 45.06
CA GLY A 305 -0.12 7.58 45.02
C GLY A 305 0.36 6.22 45.50
N THR A 306 1.66 6.01 45.38
CA THR A 306 2.33 4.74 45.70
C THR A 306 3.07 4.84 47.03
N GLU A 307 2.97 3.82 47.87
CA GLU A 307 3.82 3.61 49.04
C GLU A 307 4.42 2.20 49.05
N THR A 308 5.61 2.07 49.62
CA THR A 308 6.29 0.78 49.79
C THR A 308 6.67 0.61 51.25
N PHE A 309 6.71 -0.65 51.70
CA PHE A 309 6.99 -1.00 53.07
C PHE A 309 8.15 -2.00 53.14
N TYR A 310 9.00 -1.80 54.15
CA TYR A 310 10.02 -2.74 54.61
C TYR A 310 9.82 -2.94 56.12
N ASP A 311 10.45 -3.95 56.72
CA ASP A 311 10.37 -4.17 58.16
C ASP A 311 11.70 -3.92 58.87
N GLY A 312 11.66 -3.08 59.91
CA GLY A 312 12.77 -2.77 60.81
C GLY A 312 12.57 -3.25 62.25
N SER A 313 11.62 -4.15 62.51
CA SER A 313 11.36 -4.68 63.85
C SER A 313 12.49 -5.56 64.37
N SER A 314 12.46 -5.89 65.67
CA SER A 314 13.51 -6.63 66.39
C SER A 314 13.89 -7.94 65.70
N ASP A 315 12.88 -8.71 65.28
CA ASP A 315 13.07 -10.04 64.71
C ASP A 315 13.72 -9.99 63.32
N HIS A 316 13.55 -8.87 62.59
CA HIS A 316 13.98 -8.71 61.19
C HIS A 316 15.02 -7.62 60.98
N ALA A 317 15.58 -7.09 62.06
CA ALA A 317 16.57 -6.02 62.05
C ALA A 317 17.79 -6.32 61.15
N ALA A 318 18.16 -7.60 60.98
CA ALA A 318 19.25 -8.02 60.11
C ALA A 318 19.01 -7.73 58.61
N TYR A 319 17.74 -7.68 58.18
CA TYR A 319 17.36 -7.44 56.79
C TYR A 319 16.84 -6.02 56.55
N ALA A 320 16.56 -5.25 57.60
CA ALA A 320 15.95 -3.93 57.52
C ALA A 320 16.63 -2.98 56.53
N ALA A 321 17.97 -2.88 56.56
CA ALA A 321 18.71 -1.99 55.68
C ALA A 321 18.60 -2.39 54.20
N VAL A 322 18.75 -3.69 53.89
CA VAL A 322 18.70 -4.20 52.51
C VAL A 322 17.27 -4.22 51.96
N SER A 323 16.28 -4.51 52.79
CA SER A 323 14.85 -4.40 52.45
C SER A 323 14.46 -2.95 52.16
N LYS A 324 14.96 -1.99 52.95
CA LYS A 324 14.75 -0.57 52.70
C LYS A 324 15.34 -0.13 51.36
N THR A 325 16.56 -0.58 51.02
CA THR A 325 17.16 -0.29 49.70
C THR A 325 16.32 -0.86 48.56
N LEU A 326 15.92 -2.14 48.66
CA LEU A 326 15.03 -2.76 47.66
C LEU A 326 13.73 -1.95 47.48
N ALA A 327 13.08 -1.56 48.58
CA ALA A 327 11.87 -0.74 48.55
C ALA A 327 12.11 0.64 47.93
N GLN A 328 13.24 1.28 48.24
CA GLN A 328 13.62 2.58 47.66
C GLN A 328 13.86 2.51 46.15
N ASP A 329 14.54 1.48 45.69
CA ASP A 329 14.83 1.29 44.26
C ASP A 329 13.52 1.06 43.47
N ILE A 330 12.60 0.24 44.02
CA ILE A 330 11.28 0.00 43.43
C ILE A 330 10.41 1.26 43.48
N GLN A 331 10.32 1.95 44.62
CA GLN A 331 9.54 3.19 44.78
C GLN A 331 9.99 4.24 43.76
N THR A 332 11.30 4.45 43.65
CA THR A 332 11.87 5.47 42.75
C THR A 332 11.49 5.21 41.30
N GLU A 333 11.60 3.97 40.85
CA GLU A 333 11.28 3.60 39.47
C GLU A 333 9.78 3.66 39.19
N LEU A 334 8.93 3.23 40.13
CA LEU A 334 7.48 3.34 40.03
C LEU A 334 7.03 4.80 39.87
N ILE A 335 7.47 5.68 40.78
CA ILE A 335 7.12 7.11 40.75
C ILE A 335 7.62 7.77 39.46
N SER A 336 8.84 7.44 39.03
CA SER A 336 9.41 7.94 37.78
C SER A 336 8.59 7.49 36.57
N ALA A 337 8.23 6.21 36.48
CA ALA A 337 7.43 5.67 35.39
C ALA A 337 6.03 6.30 35.33
N ILE A 338 5.32 6.40 36.46
CA ILE A 338 3.97 6.97 36.47
C ILE A 338 3.98 8.45 36.08
N ARG A 339 4.88 9.24 36.68
CA ARG A 339 4.93 10.69 36.43
C ARG A 339 5.42 11.05 35.03
N THR A 340 6.40 10.30 34.49
CA THR A 340 7.08 10.70 33.25
C THR A 340 6.71 9.84 32.05
N LYS A 341 6.28 8.59 32.26
CA LYS A 341 5.98 7.63 31.19
C LYS A 341 4.48 7.39 31.05
N TYR A 342 3.74 7.26 32.16
CA TYR A 342 2.27 7.24 32.12
C TYR A 342 1.67 8.65 32.05
N THR A 343 2.46 9.67 32.36
CA THR A 343 2.16 11.12 32.23
C THR A 343 1.22 11.70 33.29
N ASP A 344 1.06 11.04 34.44
CA ASP A 344 0.44 11.66 35.62
C ASP A 344 1.49 12.29 36.53
N SER A 345 1.92 13.52 36.20
CA SER A 345 2.90 14.26 36.99
C SER A 345 2.45 14.57 38.42
N SER A 346 1.15 14.43 38.72
CA SER A 346 0.56 14.71 40.02
C SER A 346 0.40 13.47 40.90
N TRP A 347 0.85 12.30 40.44
CA TRP A 347 0.82 11.07 41.24
C TRP A 347 1.66 11.24 42.51
N SER A 348 1.06 11.00 43.68
CA SER A 348 1.75 11.23 44.95
C SER A 348 2.84 10.19 45.18
N ASP A 349 4.00 10.66 45.63
CA ASP A 349 5.06 9.81 46.16
C ASP A 349 4.89 9.78 47.68
N ARG A 350 4.42 8.64 48.20
CA ARG A 350 4.15 8.47 49.63
C ARG A 350 5.33 7.83 50.37
N GLY A 351 6.44 7.61 49.64
CA GLY A 351 7.72 7.16 50.18
C GLY A 351 7.76 5.70 50.64
N VAL A 352 8.89 5.37 51.23
CA VAL A 352 9.22 4.05 51.79
C VAL A 352 9.05 4.11 53.30
N LYS A 353 8.29 3.16 53.87
CA LYS A 353 7.86 3.15 55.27
C LYS A 353 8.32 1.87 55.98
N ASP A 354 8.64 1.99 57.28
CA ASP A 354 8.85 0.83 58.15
C ASP A 354 7.47 0.31 58.60
N SER A 355 7.18 -0.96 58.34
CA SER A 355 5.96 -1.62 58.83
C SER A 355 5.97 -1.82 60.35
N ALA A 356 7.12 -1.70 61.00
CA ALA A 356 7.30 -1.82 62.45
C ALA A 356 6.65 -3.09 63.03
N GLY A 357 6.77 -4.20 62.29
CA GLY A 357 6.25 -5.52 62.61
C GLY A 357 4.79 -5.75 62.21
N GLY A 358 4.11 -4.75 61.64
CA GLY A 358 2.67 -4.79 61.36
C GLY A 358 2.25 -5.67 60.18
N PHE A 359 3.14 -5.94 59.23
CA PHE A 359 2.85 -6.74 58.04
C PHE A 359 3.70 -8.02 58.02
N ALA A 360 3.05 -9.17 57.86
CA ALA A 360 3.75 -10.45 57.86
C ALA A 360 4.59 -10.63 56.59
N GLU A 361 4.15 -10.08 55.47
CA GLU A 361 4.83 -10.11 54.17
C GLU A 361 6.24 -9.53 54.23
N THR A 362 6.49 -8.56 55.11
CA THR A 362 7.82 -7.95 55.32
C THR A 362 8.49 -8.42 56.61
N ARG A 363 7.71 -8.75 57.65
CA ARG A 363 8.21 -9.22 58.95
C ARG A 363 8.56 -10.71 58.98
N ILE A 364 8.10 -11.57 58.09
CA ILE A 364 8.41 -13.01 58.18
C ILE A 364 9.64 -13.43 57.37
N PRO A 365 9.84 -12.96 56.12
CA PRO A 365 10.95 -13.45 55.29
C PRO A 365 12.31 -13.16 55.91
N HIS A 366 13.15 -14.16 56.10
CA HIS A 366 14.55 -14.00 56.51
C HIS A 366 15.43 -13.69 55.28
N ARG A 367 15.08 -12.61 54.58
CA ARG A 367 15.68 -12.15 53.31
C ARG A 367 15.21 -10.71 53.03
N PRO A 368 15.82 -10.00 52.06
CA PRO A 368 15.29 -8.71 51.62
C PRO A 368 13.83 -8.85 51.14
N ALA A 369 12.94 -8.06 51.71
CA ALA A 369 11.51 -8.13 51.47
C ALA A 369 10.90 -6.74 51.34
N VAL A 370 9.92 -6.62 50.44
CA VAL A 370 9.16 -5.38 50.21
C VAL A 370 7.70 -5.70 50.02
N LEU A 371 6.84 -4.87 50.60
CA LEU A 371 5.42 -4.79 50.25
C LEU A 371 5.19 -3.51 49.46
N VAL A 372 4.54 -3.62 48.30
CA VAL A 372 4.23 -2.50 47.42
C VAL A 372 2.74 -2.24 47.45
N GLU A 373 2.33 -1.09 47.98
CA GLU A 373 0.98 -0.55 47.82
C GLU A 373 0.97 0.36 46.59
N LEU A 374 0.57 -0.20 45.45
CA LEU A 374 0.78 0.44 44.16
C LEU A 374 -0.01 1.74 43.99
N GLY A 375 -1.26 1.78 44.47
CA GLY A 375 -2.18 2.91 44.35
C GLY A 375 -3.44 2.67 45.19
N PHE A 376 -4.32 3.67 45.29
CA PHE A 376 -5.54 3.58 46.11
C PHE A 376 -6.73 3.08 45.30
N HIS A 377 -7.09 1.80 45.45
CA HIS A 377 -8.17 1.16 44.69
C HIS A 377 -9.58 1.67 45.06
N ASP A 378 -9.72 2.42 46.15
CA ASP A 378 -10.95 3.10 46.55
C ASP A 378 -11.07 4.53 46.01
N SER A 379 -10.11 4.99 45.21
CA SER A 379 -10.16 6.28 44.50
C SER A 379 -10.63 6.09 43.07
N CYS A 380 -11.95 6.11 42.92
CA CYS A 380 -12.68 5.48 41.82
C CYS A 380 -12.50 6.13 40.45
N ASP A 381 -12.16 7.41 40.40
CA ASP A 381 -12.01 8.21 39.19
C ASP A 381 -10.55 8.54 38.85
N ARG A 382 -9.59 7.92 39.56
CA ARG A 382 -8.15 8.10 39.31
C ARG A 382 -7.34 6.82 39.47
N ASP A 383 -6.81 6.54 40.66
CA ASP A 383 -5.97 5.37 40.93
C ASP A 383 -6.73 4.08 40.59
N GLY A 384 -7.99 3.98 41.02
CA GLY A 384 -8.86 2.86 40.69
C GLY A 384 -9.15 2.70 39.19
N LEU A 385 -9.12 3.79 38.40
CA LEU A 385 -9.21 3.71 36.94
C LEU A 385 -7.89 3.23 36.32
N TYR A 386 -6.75 3.74 36.81
CA TYR A 386 -5.43 3.35 36.31
C TYR A 386 -5.15 1.89 36.61
N LEU A 387 -5.55 1.42 37.79
CA LEU A 387 -5.51 0.01 38.16
C LEU A 387 -6.43 -0.87 37.30
N LYS A 388 -7.29 -0.34 36.42
CA LYS A 388 -8.03 -1.13 35.40
C LYS A 388 -7.37 -1.08 34.02
N ASP A 389 -6.47 -0.13 33.77
CA ASP A 389 -5.77 0.02 32.50
C ASP A 389 -4.59 -0.97 32.42
N ASN A 390 -4.68 -1.95 31.54
CA ASN A 390 -3.62 -2.94 31.37
C ASN A 390 -2.29 -2.33 30.91
N VAL A 391 -2.29 -1.17 30.22
CA VAL A 391 -1.03 -0.47 29.91
C VAL A 391 -0.42 0.13 31.17
N PHE A 392 -1.22 0.71 32.06
CA PHE A 392 -0.73 1.18 33.36
C PHE A 392 -0.13 0.02 34.15
N ARG A 393 -0.87 -1.08 34.31
CA ARG A 393 -0.42 -2.30 35.03
C ARG A 393 0.89 -2.83 34.44
N SER A 394 0.97 -2.95 33.13
CA SER A 394 2.15 -3.43 32.42
C SER A 394 3.35 -2.49 32.62
N MET A 395 3.13 -1.17 32.61
CA MET A 395 4.16 -0.15 32.78
C MET A 395 4.73 -0.10 34.20
N VAL A 396 3.86 -0.10 35.21
CA VAL A 396 4.30 -0.06 36.61
C VAL A 396 5.00 -1.36 37.01
N MET A 397 4.61 -2.50 36.44
CA MET A 397 5.34 -3.75 36.67
C MET A 397 6.70 -3.79 35.96
N TRP A 398 6.84 -3.18 34.78
CA TRP A 398 8.16 -3.00 34.17
C TRP A 398 9.05 -2.11 35.06
N ALA A 399 8.47 -1.07 35.68
CA ALA A 399 9.19 -0.23 36.61
C ALA A 399 9.61 -0.96 37.90
N THR A 400 8.73 -1.80 38.47
CA THR A 400 9.10 -2.70 39.59
C THR A 400 10.23 -3.64 39.19
N TYR A 401 10.17 -4.26 38.01
CA TYR A 401 11.26 -5.07 37.44
C TYR A 401 12.56 -4.28 37.36
N LYS A 402 12.53 -3.05 36.83
CA LYS A 402 13.70 -2.18 36.77
C LYS A 402 14.26 -1.87 38.17
N GLY A 403 13.40 -1.60 39.15
CA GLY A 403 13.82 -1.40 40.54
C GLY A 403 14.54 -2.62 41.13
N ILE A 404 14.05 -3.82 40.82
CA ILE A 404 14.70 -5.08 41.22
C ILE A 404 16.08 -5.23 40.53
N CYS A 405 16.19 -4.90 39.25
CA CYS A 405 17.47 -4.87 38.55
C CYS A 405 18.46 -3.88 39.20
N THR A 406 18.00 -2.67 39.51
CA THR A 406 18.79 -1.65 40.22
C THR A 406 19.31 -2.17 41.55
N TYR A 407 18.44 -2.82 42.34
CA TYR A 407 18.83 -3.45 43.61
C TYR A 407 19.95 -4.48 43.46
N PHE A 408 19.88 -5.31 42.41
CA PHE A 408 20.94 -6.28 42.10
C PHE A 408 22.16 -5.68 41.41
N GLY A 409 22.17 -4.37 41.14
CA GLY A 409 23.27 -3.69 40.45
C GLY A 409 23.38 -4.04 38.97
N VAL A 410 22.28 -4.44 38.34
CA VAL A 410 22.21 -4.79 36.90
C VAL A 410 21.28 -3.85 36.15
N THR A 411 21.43 -3.80 34.82
CA THR A 411 20.53 -3.02 33.94
C THR A 411 19.55 -3.97 33.26
N PRO A 412 18.25 -3.64 33.18
CA PRO A 412 17.29 -4.42 32.39
C PRO A 412 17.80 -4.77 30.99
N THR A 413 17.72 -6.04 30.58
CA THR A 413 18.02 -6.43 29.18
C THR A 413 17.03 -5.79 28.20
N TYR A 414 15.76 -5.66 28.62
CA TYR A 414 14.69 -5.15 27.77
C TYR A 414 14.19 -3.80 28.27
N GLY A 415 14.26 -2.79 27.39
CA GLY A 415 13.77 -1.44 27.67
C GLY A 415 12.24 -1.36 27.79
N LEU A 416 11.76 -0.28 28.42
CA LEU A 416 10.33 -0.01 28.65
C LEU A 416 9.52 -0.11 27.35
N TYR A 417 10.01 0.51 26.29
CA TYR A 417 9.47 0.37 24.94
C TYR A 417 10.50 -0.39 24.12
N SER A 418 10.24 -1.66 23.85
CA SER A 418 11.16 -2.50 23.09
C SER A 418 10.42 -3.61 22.35
N TYR A 419 11.01 -4.04 21.24
CA TYR A 419 10.59 -5.22 20.50
C TYR A 419 11.79 -5.86 19.81
N SER A 420 11.59 -7.09 19.36
CA SER A 420 12.44 -7.71 18.35
C SER A 420 11.64 -7.98 17.08
N VAL A 421 12.33 -7.95 15.93
CA VAL A 421 11.71 -8.30 14.64
C VAL A 421 11.62 -9.82 14.59
N ALA A 422 10.41 -10.36 14.53
CA ALA A 422 10.20 -11.80 14.41
C ALA A 422 10.33 -12.25 12.95
N SER A 423 9.70 -11.52 12.02
CA SER A 423 9.79 -11.75 10.57
C SER A 423 9.28 -10.56 9.77
N ASP A 424 9.69 -10.47 8.50
CA ASP A 424 9.07 -9.61 7.49
C ASP A 424 9.02 -10.35 6.14
N ASP A 425 8.08 -9.97 5.28
CA ASP A 425 8.03 -10.39 3.87
C ASP A 425 8.21 -9.20 2.90
N LEU A 426 8.85 -8.11 3.37
CA LEU A 426 9.14 -6.94 2.54
C LEU A 426 9.91 -7.39 1.29
N PRO A 427 9.49 -6.98 0.07
CA PRO A 427 10.15 -7.43 -1.14
C PRO A 427 11.56 -6.87 -1.24
N THR A 428 12.41 -7.45 -2.09
CA THR A 428 13.66 -6.81 -2.53
C THR A 428 13.51 -6.22 -3.94
N VAL A 429 12.45 -6.60 -4.64
CA VAL A 429 12.15 -6.20 -6.02
C VAL A 429 10.63 -6.08 -6.17
N MET A 430 10.16 -5.02 -6.82
CA MET A 430 8.77 -4.85 -7.25
C MET A 430 8.72 -4.41 -8.71
N ASP A 431 7.66 -4.77 -9.42
CA ASP A 431 7.38 -4.18 -10.73
C ASP A 431 6.80 -2.76 -10.55
N ARG A 432 7.09 -1.84 -11.46
CA ARG A 432 6.55 -0.48 -11.39
C ARG A 432 5.02 -0.50 -11.36
N PHE A 433 4.42 0.35 -10.52
CA PHE A 433 2.97 0.38 -10.25
C PHE A 433 2.37 -0.87 -9.59
N GLU A 434 3.16 -1.91 -9.35
CA GLU A 434 2.69 -3.10 -8.64
C GLU A 434 2.18 -2.71 -7.25
N SER A 435 1.03 -3.26 -6.86
CA SER A 435 0.50 -3.14 -5.50
C SER A 435 0.39 -4.51 -4.85
N ARG A 436 0.81 -4.62 -3.59
CA ARG A 436 0.69 -5.85 -2.79
C ARG A 436 0.66 -5.54 -1.30
N ASP A 437 0.06 -6.43 -0.54
CA ASP A 437 0.16 -6.43 0.91
C ASP A 437 1.47 -7.11 1.33
N VAL A 438 2.16 -6.48 2.28
CA VAL A 438 3.34 -7.02 2.96
C VAL A 438 3.10 -7.00 4.47
N HIS A 439 3.93 -7.70 5.20
CA HIS A 439 3.77 -8.03 6.60
C HIS A 439 5.07 -7.81 7.35
N ILE A 440 4.97 -7.15 8.50
CA ILE A 440 6.04 -7.05 9.49
C ILE A 440 5.50 -7.63 10.79
N THR A 441 6.11 -8.71 11.27
CA THR A 441 5.78 -9.33 12.55
C THR A 441 6.79 -8.92 13.60
N LEU A 442 6.31 -8.27 14.67
CA LEU A 442 7.13 -7.81 15.78
C LEU A 442 6.76 -8.57 17.06
N ARG A 443 7.79 -9.01 17.79
CA ARG A 443 7.69 -9.59 19.13
C ARG A 443 7.78 -8.48 20.16
N ASN A 444 6.72 -8.21 20.90
CA ASN A 444 6.75 -7.27 22.02
C ASN A 444 7.68 -7.79 23.13
N THR A 445 8.65 -6.98 23.54
CA THR A 445 9.54 -7.29 24.68
C THR A 445 9.50 -6.22 25.77
N GLY A 446 8.78 -5.12 25.52
CA GLY A 446 8.56 -4.02 26.46
C GLY A 446 7.15 -4.08 27.04
N VAL A 447 6.58 -2.92 27.37
CA VAL A 447 5.21 -2.82 27.90
C VAL A 447 4.15 -3.20 26.87
N LEU A 448 2.96 -3.53 27.38
CA LEU A 448 1.77 -3.82 26.58
C LEU A 448 1.49 -2.69 25.57
N TRP A 449 1.18 -3.08 24.33
CA TRP A 449 0.78 -2.17 23.27
C TRP A 449 -0.71 -2.21 23.05
N ASN A 450 -1.32 -1.05 22.87
CA ASN A 450 -2.68 -0.93 22.37
C ASN A 450 -2.90 0.44 21.70
N GLU A 451 -3.99 0.55 20.95
CA GLU A 451 -4.36 1.80 20.29
C GLU A 451 -4.82 2.89 21.26
N ALA A 452 -5.41 2.53 22.41
CA ALA A 452 -5.85 3.50 23.42
C ALA A 452 -4.68 4.39 23.92
N GLN A 453 -3.49 3.82 23.99
CA GLN A 453 -2.24 4.49 24.35
C GLN A 453 -1.37 4.85 23.12
N ARG A 454 -1.95 4.73 21.92
CA ARG A 454 -1.37 5.09 20.60
C ARG A 454 -0.04 4.41 20.29
N PHE A 455 0.07 3.12 20.61
CA PHE A 455 1.14 2.29 20.08
C PHE A 455 0.80 1.90 18.63
N ARG A 456 1.69 2.23 17.70
CA ARG A 456 1.50 2.05 16.26
C ARG A 456 2.81 1.68 15.59
N LEU A 457 2.73 1.02 14.43
CA LEU A 457 3.86 0.97 13.50
C LEU A 457 3.82 2.25 12.65
N GLY A 458 4.94 2.94 12.53
CA GLY A 458 5.04 4.18 11.77
C GLY A 458 6.11 4.12 10.69
N ALA A 459 5.82 4.76 9.54
CA ALA A 459 6.82 5.05 8.53
C ALA A 459 7.78 6.12 9.07
N VAL A 460 9.07 5.84 9.08
CA VAL A 460 10.07 6.74 9.67
C VAL A 460 10.09 8.06 8.90
N GLY A 461 10.20 9.18 9.63
CA GLY A 461 10.11 10.52 9.02
C GLY A 461 8.71 10.90 8.51
N ASP A 462 7.69 10.10 8.84
CA ASP A 462 6.30 10.28 8.39
C ASP A 462 6.14 10.21 6.87
N SER A 463 6.94 9.37 6.22
CA SER A 463 6.88 9.15 4.77
C SER A 463 7.39 7.77 4.40
N ASP A 464 6.76 7.13 3.42
CA ASP A 464 7.28 5.92 2.77
C ASP A 464 7.02 6.04 1.25
N PRO A 465 7.97 5.70 0.37
CA PRO A 465 7.79 5.85 -1.08
C PRO A 465 6.75 4.88 -1.67
N PHE A 466 6.37 3.82 -0.93
CA PHE A 466 5.44 2.80 -1.38
C PHE A 466 4.03 2.99 -0.82
N THR A 467 3.81 3.88 0.15
CA THR A 467 2.47 4.09 0.70
C THR A 467 2.29 5.48 1.28
N THR A 468 1.06 5.99 1.20
CA THR A 468 0.70 7.24 1.88
C THR A 468 0.33 7.03 3.34
N GLN A 469 0.15 5.77 3.76
CA GLN A 469 -0.16 5.44 5.15
C GLN A 469 1.10 5.56 6.00
N THR A 470 1.14 6.54 6.90
CA THR A 470 2.30 6.77 7.78
C THR A 470 2.19 6.10 9.14
N ARG A 471 1.01 5.56 9.48
CA ARG A 471 0.69 4.92 10.77
C ARG A 471 -0.25 3.74 10.59
N ILE A 472 0.06 2.65 11.28
CA ILE A 472 -0.74 1.43 11.33
C ILE A 472 -1.08 1.14 12.78
N THR A 473 -2.38 1.11 13.07
CA THR A 473 -2.92 0.93 14.41
C THR A 473 -2.89 -0.54 14.86
N ILE A 474 -2.99 -0.75 16.18
CA ILE A 474 -3.07 -2.08 16.78
C ILE A 474 -4.47 -2.21 17.43
N PRO A 475 -5.43 -2.93 16.82
CA PRO A 475 -6.81 -2.98 17.29
C PRO A 475 -7.00 -3.84 18.55
N THR A 476 -5.96 -4.53 19.00
CA THR A 476 -5.98 -5.44 20.16
C THR A 476 -4.83 -5.12 21.11
N GLU A 477 -4.88 -5.68 22.32
CA GLU A 477 -3.74 -5.61 23.24
C GLU A 477 -2.68 -6.63 22.82
N VAL A 478 -1.43 -6.18 22.73
CA VAL A 478 -0.26 -7.04 22.47
C VAL A 478 0.60 -7.02 23.71
N GLU A 479 0.54 -8.11 24.48
CA GLU A 479 1.24 -8.22 25.76
C GLU A 479 2.75 -8.42 25.57
N PRO A 480 3.57 -8.15 26.61
CA PRO A 480 4.97 -8.51 26.59
C PRO A 480 5.13 -10.02 26.30
N GLY A 481 6.01 -10.36 25.37
CA GLY A 481 6.16 -11.72 24.89
C GLY A 481 5.05 -12.21 23.95
N GLN A 482 4.33 -11.33 23.26
CA GLN A 482 3.45 -11.70 22.13
C GLN A 482 3.95 -11.14 20.81
N ASP A 483 3.61 -11.84 19.73
CA ASP A 483 3.86 -11.38 18.36
C ASP A 483 2.64 -10.65 17.83
N TYR A 484 2.86 -9.60 17.05
CA TYR A 484 1.83 -8.94 16.28
C TYR A 484 2.31 -8.67 14.85
N THR A 485 1.47 -9.01 13.88
CA THR A 485 1.74 -8.82 12.45
C THR A 485 1.01 -7.58 11.95
N PHE A 486 1.78 -6.60 11.50
CA PHE A 486 1.27 -5.44 10.78
C PHE A 486 1.17 -5.77 9.30
N THR A 487 0.05 -5.43 8.67
CA THR A 487 -0.10 -5.48 7.22
C THR A 487 0.06 -4.07 6.65
N ILE A 488 0.97 -3.90 5.69
CA ILE A 488 1.21 -2.65 4.97
C ILE A 488 0.78 -2.87 3.51
N HIS A 489 -0.08 -2.00 3.00
CA HIS A 489 -0.40 -1.97 1.58
C HIS A 489 0.62 -1.11 0.85
N MET A 490 1.47 -1.73 0.02
CA MET A 490 2.54 -1.08 -0.73
C MET A 490 2.17 -0.98 -2.22
N THR A 491 2.42 0.17 -2.84
CA THR A 491 2.34 0.43 -4.27
C THR A 491 3.69 0.96 -4.77
N ALA A 492 4.33 0.25 -5.68
CA ALA A 492 5.60 0.67 -6.28
C ALA A 492 5.45 1.97 -7.08
N PRO A 493 6.37 2.94 -6.93
CA PRO A 493 6.45 4.11 -7.79
C PRO A 493 6.48 3.77 -9.28
N GLY A 494 6.02 4.71 -10.11
CA GLY A 494 6.09 4.56 -11.56
C GLY A 494 7.49 4.78 -12.14
N GLN A 495 8.40 5.40 -11.39
CA GLN A 495 9.79 5.58 -11.81
C GLN A 495 10.61 4.36 -11.40
N ILE A 496 11.40 3.83 -12.33
CA ILE A 496 12.34 2.74 -12.10
C ILE A 496 13.49 3.27 -11.24
N GLY A 497 13.89 2.51 -10.22
CA GLY A 497 14.94 2.95 -9.30
C GLY A 497 15.02 2.08 -8.05
N THR A 498 15.94 2.43 -7.15
CA THR A 498 15.99 1.84 -5.81
C THR A 498 15.30 2.80 -4.85
N TYR A 499 14.39 2.27 -4.05
CA TYR A 499 13.63 3.01 -3.05
C TYR A 499 13.83 2.35 -1.69
N HIS A 500 13.72 3.16 -0.64
CA HIS A 500 13.93 2.72 0.74
C HIS A 500 12.60 2.73 1.47
N THR A 501 12.21 1.60 2.05
CA THR A 501 11.10 1.53 3.01
C THR A 501 11.69 1.38 4.40
N ASP A 502 11.16 2.10 5.39
CA ASP A 502 11.63 2.08 6.76
C ASP A 502 10.49 2.28 7.78
N TRP A 503 10.34 1.28 8.66
CA TRP A 503 9.25 1.21 9.63
C TRP A 503 9.77 1.01 11.04
N GLN A 504 9.16 1.69 12.00
CA GLN A 504 9.53 1.59 13.41
C GLN A 504 8.30 1.75 14.29
N MET A 505 8.27 1.08 15.45
CA MET A 505 7.20 1.34 16.40
C MET A 505 7.29 2.75 16.98
N THR A 506 6.13 3.35 17.21
CA THR A 506 5.96 4.63 17.86
C THR A 506 4.89 4.53 18.93
N ARG A 507 5.09 5.23 20.04
CA ARG A 507 4.01 5.67 20.92
C ARG A 507 3.78 7.13 20.59
N GLU A 508 2.70 7.40 19.85
CA GLU A 508 2.53 8.71 19.24
C GLU A 508 2.61 9.85 20.26
N TYR A 509 3.25 10.95 19.85
CA TYR A 509 3.51 12.14 20.67
C TYR A 509 4.45 11.92 21.86
N ILE A 510 4.92 10.69 22.08
CA ILE A 510 5.84 10.35 23.16
C ILE A 510 7.22 9.99 22.60
N THR A 511 7.33 8.92 21.80
CA THR A 511 8.63 8.43 21.35
C THR A 511 8.54 7.40 20.21
N TRP A 512 9.59 7.34 19.40
CA TRP A 512 9.89 6.23 18.50
C TRP A 512 10.80 5.23 19.23
N PHE A 513 10.60 3.93 19.06
CA PHE A 513 11.35 2.92 19.82
C PHE A 513 11.62 1.64 19.03
N GLY A 514 12.58 0.85 19.52
CA GLY A 514 13.00 -0.41 18.90
C GLY A 514 13.80 -0.25 17.61
N PRO A 515 14.23 -1.37 16.98
CA PRO A 515 15.02 -1.33 15.75
C PRO A 515 14.19 -0.94 14.54
N ILE A 516 14.72 -0.11 13.64
CA ILE A 516 14.08 0.21 12.37
C ILE A 516 14.08 -1.04 11.47
N VAL A 517 12.89 -1.43 10.97
CA VAL A 517 12.71 -2.46 9.94
C VAL A 517 12.79 -1.75 8.59
N GLN A 518 13.89 -1.93 7.87
CA GLN A 518 14.16 -1.21 6.62
C GLN A 518 14.63 -2.13 5.50
N LYS A 519 14.32 -1.77 4.26
CA LYS A 519 14.72 -2.54 3.08
C LYS A 519 14.88 -1.65 1.85
N ASP A 520 15.89 -1.98 1.05
CA ASP A 520 16.07 -1.43 -0.29
C ASP A 520 15.27 -2.29 -1.26
N ILE A 521 14.36 -1.65 -2.00
CA ILE A 521 13.49 -2.29 -2.97
C ILE A 521 13.85 -1.74 -4.36
N GLN A 522 14.23 -2.63 -5.27
CA GLN A 522 14.40 -2.26 -6.66
C GLN A 522 13.05 -2.29 -7.38
N VAL A 523 12.61 -1.12 -7.82
CA VAL A 523 11.47 -0.99 -8.73
C VAL A 523 11.99 -1.12 -10.15
N LEU A 524 11.55 -2.17 -10.84
CA LEU A 524 11.98 -2.54 -12.19
C LEU A 524 10.77 -2.56 -13.13
N ASP A 525 11.02 -2.84 -14.40
CA ASP A 525 10.00 -3.15 -15.41
C ASP A 525 10.11 -4.65 -15.70
N LEU A 526 9.31 -5.45 -15.00
CA LEU A 526 9.48 -6.91 -14.89
C LEU A 526 8.42 -7.69 -15.64
N MET A 527 7.31 -7.05 -16.02
CA MET A 527 6.34 -7.66 -16.92
C MET A 527 6.72 -7.32 -18.36
N PRO A 528 7.22 -8.29 -19.16
CA PRO A 528 7.29 -8.09 -20.60
C PRO A 528 5.87 -7.91 -21.12
N ASP A 529 5.59 -6.76 -21.71
CA ASP A 529 4.41 -6.65 -22.56
C ASP A 529 4.67 -7.46 -23.83
N GLU A 530 3.87 -8.49 -24.08
CA GLU A 530 3.89 -9.27 -25.33
C GLU A 530 2.74 -8.87 -26.27
N GLN A 531 1.82 -8.04 -25.80
CA GLN A 531 0.65 -7.65 -26.56
C GLN A 531 0.97 -6.39 -27.36
N ALA A 532 0.91 -6.51 -28.69
CA ALA A 532 1.07 -5.35 -29.54
C ALA A 532 -0.12 -4.37 -29.42
N PRO A 533 0.12 -3.06 -29.61
CA PRO A 533 -0.95 -2.07 -29.72
C PRO A 533 -2.01 -2.42 -30.78
N SER A 534 -3.21 -1.86 -30.61
CA SER A 534 -4.25 -1.97 -31.64
C SER A 534 -3.83 -1.30 -32.95
N VAL A 535 -4.27 -1.85 -34.08
CA VAL A 535 -3.98 -1.28 -35.41
C VAL A 535 -4.60 0.11 -35.51
N PRO A 536 -3.85 1.16 -35.89
CA PRO A 536 -4.39 2.49 -36.09
C PRO A 536 -5.57 2.50 -37.08
N ALA A 537 -6.68 3.13 -36.70
CA ALA A 537 -7.90 3.18 -37.50
C ALA A 537 -8.07 4.52 -38.23
N ASN A 538 -8.98 4.57 -39.21
CA ASN A 538 -9.37 5.79 -39.93
C ASN A 538 -8.20 6.58 -40.53
N LEU A 539 -7.19 5.89 -41.07
CA LEU A 539 -6.16 6.55 -41.86
C LEU A 539 -6.83 7.28 -43.03
N SER A 540 -6.48 8.55 -43.18
CA SER A 540 -6.89 9.40 -44.29
C SER A 540 -5.66 10.10 -44.86
N ALA A 541 -5.69 10.35 -46.17
CA ALA A 541 -4.67 11.09 -46.88
C ALA A 541 -5.35 12.17 -47.74
N THR A 542 -4.91 13.42 -47.59
CA THR A 542 -5.46 14.57 -48.30
C THR A 542 -4.35 15.22 -49.11
N VAL A 543 -4.54 15.29 -50.42
CA VAL A 543 -3.63 16.00 -51.32
C VAL A 543 -3.89 17.50 -51.14
N ILE A 544 -2.88 18.24 -50.67
CA ILE A 544 -2.98 19.68 -50.40
C ILE A 544 -2.58 20.46 -51.65
N ASP A 545 -1.52 20.03 -52.33
CA ASP A 545 -1.08 20.55 -53.63
C ASP A 545 -0.28 19.49 -54.40
N ILE A 546 0.49 19.91 -55.40
CA ILE A 546 1.26 19.04 -56.29
C ILE A 546 2.40 18.27 -55.61
N ASN A 547 2.87 18.69 -54.44
CA ASN A 547 4.01 18.09 -53.72
C ASN A 547 3.77 17.92 -52.21
N HIS A 548 2.52 18.07 -51.76
CA HIS A 548 2.14 18.00 -50.35
C HIS A 548 0.93 17.09 -50.13
N ILE A 549 1.09 16.11 -49.24
CA ILE A 549 0.00 15.23 -48.76
C ILE A 549 -0.05 15.24 -47.23
N ASP A 550 -1.21 15.54 -46.66
CA ASP A 550 -1.44 15.45 -45.21
C ASP A 550 -2.16 14.14 -44.84
N LEU A 551 -1.64 13.47 -43.82
CA LEU A 551 -2.15 12.22 -43.27
C LEU A 551 -2.74 12.45 -41.86
N SER A 552 -3.84 11.77 -41.55
CA SER A 552 -4.35 11.68 -40.17
C SER A 552 -5.01 10.33 -39.89
N TRP A 553 -4.95 9.90 -38.63
CA TRP A 553 -5.55 8.64 -38.17
C TRP A 553 -6.08 8.76 -36.73
N SER A 554 -6.85 7.77 -36.28
CA SER A 554 -7.31 7.66 -34.89
C SER A 554 -6.24 7.01 -34.01
N ALA A 555 -6.15 7.46 -32.75
CA ALA A 555 -5.19 6.92 -31.79
C ALA A 555 -5.41 5.41 -31.54
N ALA A 556 -4.32 4.66 -31.52
CA ALA A 556 -4.30 3.27 -31.07
C ALA A 556 -4.40 3.17 -29.55
N THR A 557 -4.72 1.97 -29.06
CA THR A 557 -4.83 1.64 -27.63
C THR A 557 -4.03 0.39 -27.34
N ASP A 558 -3.53 0.28 -26.12
CA ASP A 558 -2.71 -0.82 -25.67
C ASP A 558 -2.92 -1.07 -24.16
N ASN A 559 -2.58 -2.26 -23.65
CA ASN A 559 -2.71 -2.62 -22.23
C ASN A 559 -1.71 -1.90 -21.32
N VAL A 560 -0.50 -1.60 -21.81
CA VAL A 560 0.51 -0.83 -21.06
C VAL A 560 0.62 0.60 -21.61
N GLY A 561 0.54 0.76 -22.93
CA GLY A 561 0.42 2.07 -23.58
C GLY A 561 1.16 2.19 -24.91
N VAL A 562 0.64 3.05 -25.78
CA VAL A 562 1.23 3.34 -27.10
C VAL A 562 2.32 4.41 -26.97
N VAL A 563 3.52 4.11 -27.44
CA VAL A 563 4.66 5.04 -27.45
C VAL A 563 4.65 5.91 -28.71
N GLY A 564 4.27 5.36 -29.86
CA GLY A 564 4.16 6.15 -31.08
C GLY A 564 3.68 5.36 -32.29
N TYR A 565 3.91 5.95 -33.46
CA TYR A 565 3.47 5.46 -34.76
C TYR A 565 4.60 5.46 -35.77
N LYS A 566 4.57 4.49 -36.69
CA LYS A 566 5.42 4.40 -37.87
C LYS A 566 4.58 4.61 -39.11
N VAL A 567 4.94 5.61 -39.92
CA VAL A 567 4.27 5.94 -41.18
C VAL A 567 5.06 5.33 -42.33
N TYR A 568 4.37 4.62 -43.22
CA TYR A 568 4.95 3.96 -44.39
C TYR A 568 4.41 4.58 -45.68
N ARG A 569 5.30 4.78 -46.66
CA ARG A 569 4.97 5.22 -48.03
C ARG A 569 5.49 4.20 -49.02
N ASN A 570 4.60 3.69 -49.87
CA ASN A 570 4.90 2.63 -50.85
C ASN A 570 5.61 1.42 -50.21
N GLY A 571 5.14 1.03 -49.02
CA GLY A 571 5.68 -0.08 -48.23
C GLY A 571 6.95 0.22 -47.41
N SER A 572 7.65 1.32 -47.70
CA SER A 572 8.88 1.72 -47.00
C SER A 572 8.60 2.65 -45.83
N LEU A 573 9.36 2.53 -44.73
CA LEU A 573 9.21 3.42 -43.57
C LEU A 573 9.59 4.85 -43.97
N LEU A 574 8.65 5.78 -43.82
CA LEU A 574 8.81 7.20 -44.11
C LEU A 574 9.16 7.99 -42.85
N ALA A 575 8.46 7.74 -41.73
CA ALA A 575 8.64 8.49 -40.49
C ALA A 575 8.27 7.68 -39.24
N THR A 576 8.80 8.08 -38.09
CA THR A 576 8.39 7.61 -36.76
C THR A 576 8.06 8.82 -35.89
N LEU A 577 6.90 8.83 -35.24
CA LEU A 577 6.37 10.01 -34.54
C LEU A 577 5.42 9.62 -33.41
N THR A 578 5.08 10.55 -32.52
CA THR A 578 4.19 10.30 -31.36
C THR A 578 2.76 10.81 -31.57
N GLY A 579 2.54 11.71 -32.55
CA GLY A 579 1.22 12.27 -32.88
C GLY A 579 0.37 11.35 -33.76
N THR A 580 -0.85 11.79 -34.09
CA THR A 580 -1.79 11.03 -34.95
C THR A 580 -1.97 11.68 -36.34
N SER A 581 -0.97 12.42 -36.78
CA SER A 581 -0.92 13.07 -38.09
C SER A 581 0.51 13.17 -38.60
N TYR A 582 0.64 13.31 -39.92
CA TYR A 582 1.92 13.49 -40.60
C TYR A 582 1.74 14.30 -41.89
N SER A 583 2.72 15.13 -42.23
CA SER A 583 2.70 15.98 -43.43
C SER A 583 3.85 15.57 -44.36
N ASP A 584 3.53 14.95 -45.50
CA ASP A 584 4.48 14.57 -46.54
C ASP A 584 4.65 15.71 -47.56
N ALA A 585 5.50 16.68 -47.22
CA ALA A 585 5.88 17.80 -48.09
C ALA A 585 6.98 17.45 -49.12
N ALA A 586 7.28 16.15 -49.29
CA ALA A 586 8.24 15.62 -50.24
C ALA A 586 7.57 14.68 -51.25
N ALA A 587 6.27 14.84 -51.48
CA ALA A 587 5.57 14.18 -52.57
C ALA A 587 6.02 14.79 -53.91
N THR A 588 5.97 14.01 -54.97
CA THR A 588 6.34 14.42 -56.34
C THR A 588 5.07 14.57 -57.15
N SER A 589 4.97 15.62 -57.96
CA SER A 589 3.83 15.84 -58.86
C SER A 589 3.55 14.63 -59.75
N GLY A 590 2.27 14.42 -60.08
CA GLY A 590 1.83 13.31 -60.92
C GLY A 590 2.07 11.90 -60.37
N SER A 591 2.50 11.76 -59.11
CA SER A 591 2.81 10.46 -58.53
C SER A 591 1.63 9.87 -57.76
N VAL A 592 1.56 8.53 -57.75
CA VAL A 592 0.63 7.74 -56.93
C VAL A 592 1.36 7.25 -55.68
N TYR A 593 0.76 7.48 -54.51
CA TYR A 593 1.30 7.06 -53.22
C TYR A 593 0.33 6.17 -52.47
N ALA A 594 0.87 5.12 -51.85
CA ALA A 594 0.19 4.22 -50.93
C ALA A 594 0.72 4.42 -49.51
N TYR A 595 -0.12 4.88 -48.58
CA TYR A 595 0.25 5.13 -47.19
C TYR A 595 -0.36 4.11 -46.23
N GLN A 596 0.42 3.72 -45.22
CA GLN A 596 -0.01 2.87 -44.10
C GLN A 596 0.62 3.36 -42.79
N VAL A 597 0.02 3.00 -41.66
CA VAL A 597 0.51 3.34 -40.32
C VAL A 597 0.43 2.12 -39.40
N SER A 598 1.45 1.92 -38.56
CA SER A 598 1.42 1.01 -37.41
C SER A 598 1.68 1.77 -36.13
N ALA A 599 1.27 1.22 -34.99
CA ALA A 599 1.57 1.72 -33.65
C ALA A 599 2.62 0.82 -32.99
N TYR A 600 3.42 1.37 -32.07
CA TYR A 600 4.36 0.60 -31.26
C TYR A 600 4.35 1.06 -29.79
N ASP A 601 4.66 0.13 -28.89
CA ASP A 601 4.69 0.34 -27.44
C ASP A 601 6.13 0.53 -26.89
N LEU A 602 6.27 0.50 -25.57
CA LEU A 602 7.54 0.69 -24.86
C LEU A 602 8.42 -0.56 -24.87
N HIS A 603 7.82 -1.74 -25.00
CA HIS A 603 8.50 -3.04 -24.99
C HIS A 603 8.88 -3.50 -26.40
N GLY A 604 8.55 -2.72 -27.41
CA GLY A 604 8.95 -2.91 -28.81
C GLY A 604 7.96 -3.72 -29.63
N ASN A 605 6.77 -4.04 -29.11
CA ASN A 605 5.74 -4.68 -29.90
C ASN A 605 5.17 -3.65 -30.90
N GLU A 606 5.02 -4.08 -32.15
CA GLU A 606 4.47 -3.27 -33.22
C GLU A 606 3.17 -3.89 -33.71
N SER A 607 2.12 -3.07 -33.85
CA SER A 607 0.85 -3.50 -34.42
C SER A 607 1.02 -3.93 -35.88
N ALA A 608 0.05 -4.67 -36.40
CA ALA A 608 -0.07 -4.76 -37.86
C ALA A 608 -0.27 -3.35 -38.47
N LYS A 609 0.14 -3.18 -39.74
CA LYS A 609 -0.12 -1.95 -40.49
C LYS A 609 -1.61 -1.84 -40.82
N CYS A 610 -2.16 -0.63 -40.77
CA CYS A 610 -3.54 -0.38 -41.20
C CYS A 610 -3.71 -0.60 -42.72
N PRO A 611 -4.96 -0.72 -43.21
CA PRO A 611 -5.24 -0.78 -44.65
C PRO A 611 -4.65 0.42 -45.39
N SER A 612 -4.13 0.18 -46.59
CA SER A 612 -3.49 1.23 -47.39
C SER A 612 -4.51 2.26 -47.88
N VAL A 613 -4.15 3.54 -47.75
CA VAL A 613 -4.84 4.64 -48.44
C VAL A 613 -4.00 5.05 -49.65
N VAL A 614 -4.64 5.13 -50.82
CA VAL A 614 -3.98 5.49 -52.07
C VAL A 614 -4.46 6.87 -52.53
N VAL A 615 -3.52 7.74 -52.85
CA VAL A 615 -3.77 9.09 -53.37
C VAL A 615 -2.84 9.40 -54.53
N SER A 616 -3.31 10.24 -55.44
CA SER A 616 -2.54 10.70 -56.60
C SER A 616 -2.39 12.20 -56.55
N THR A 617 -1.16 12.68 -56.58
CA THR A 617 -0.87 14.12 -56.76
C THR A 617 -1.14 14.54 -58.20
N SER A 618 -1.62 15.76 -58.41
CA SER A 618 -1.87 16.30 -59.75
C SER A 618 -0.56 16.58 -60.51
N LEU A 619 -0.61 16.51 -61.85
CA LEU A 619 0.46 16.96 -62.73
C LEU A 619 0.52 18.49 -62.81
N VAL A 620 1.71 19.06 -63.03
CA VAL A 620 1.86 20.49 -63.30
C VAL A 620 1.69 20.75 -64.81
N THR A 621 0.52 21.24 -65.21
CA THR A 621 0.21 21.52 -66.63
C THR A 621 0.27 23.01 -66.98
N ASP A 622 0.45 23.88 -65.99
CA ASP A 622 0.61 25.32 -66.18
C ASP A 622 1.57 25.86 -65.12
N PHE A 623 2.70 26.41 -65.56
CA PHE A 623 3.66 27.02 -64.64
C PHE A 623 4.21 28.33 -65.20
N ILE A 624 4.37 29.29 -64.29
CA ILE A 624 4.85 30.64 -64.56
C ILE A 624 6.20 30.80 -63.89
N ILE A 625 7.21 31.17 -64.66
CA ILE A 625 8.54 31.49 -64.16
C ILE A 625 8.70 33.00 -64.21
N ASP A 626 8.74 33.61 -63.03
CA ASP A 626 8.96 35.05 -62.86
C ASP A 626 10.45 35.41 -62.94
N ASN A 627 10.79 36.69 -63.12
CA ASN A 627 12.18 37.13 -63.29
C ASN A 627 13.12 36.81 -62.12
N PRO A 628 12.71 36.71 -60.83
CA PRO A 628 13.63 36.28 -59.78
C PRO A 628 14.08 34.83 -59.95
N SER A 629 13.27 34.00 -60.64
CA SER A 629 13.54 32.59 -60.92
C SER A 629 14.19 32.36 -62.28
N ALA A 630 14.41 33.43 -63.05
CA ALA A 630 15.13 33.38 -64.33
C ALA A 630 16.65 33.41 -64.11
N MET A 631 17.40 32.73 -64.98
CA MET A 631 18.84 32.92 -65.07
C MET A 631 19.14 34.25 -65.78
N LEU A 632 19.83 35.16 -65.11
CA LEU A 632 20.20 36.47 -65.63
C LEU A 632 21.73 36.60 -65.76
N THR A 633 22.24 37.11 -66.87
CA THR A 633 23.65 37.54 -66.94
C THR A 633 23.84 38.91 -66.29
N THR A 634 25.07 39.33 -66.02
CA THR A 634 25.35 40.64 -65.41
C THR A 634 24.85 41.81 -66.25
N GLY A 635 24.43 42.89 -65.58
CA GLY A 635 24.14 44.18 -66.20
C GLY A 635 22.70 44.65 -66.05
N TRP A 636 21.72 43.74 -65.90
CA TRP A 636 20.31 44.09 -65.71
C TRP A 636 20.07 45.03 -64.52
N SER A 637 19.20 46.02 -64.72
CA SER A 637 18.67 46.86 -63.65
C SER A 637 17.29 46.34 -63.22
N THR A 638 16.92 46.56 -61.97
CA THR A 638 15.61 46.16 -61.42
C THR A 638 14.64 47.33 -61.47
N GLY A 639 13.47 47.13 -62.06
CA GLY A 639 12.37 48.08 -62.01
C GLY A 639 11.23 47.54 -61.14
N THR A 640 10.57 48.41 -60.39
CA THR A 640 9.42 48.04 -59.53
C THR A 640 8.21 48.96 -59.76
N SER A 641 8.38 50.07 -60.48
CA SER A 641 7.38 51.14 -60.60
C SER A 641 6.35 50.92 -61.70
N ALA A 642 6.60 50.02 -62.66
CA ALA A 642 5.64 49.74 -63.72
C ALA A 642 4.37 49.11 -63.14
N PRO A 643 3.17 49.66 -63.43
CA PRO A 643 1.91 49.15 -62.88
C PRO A 643 1.48 47.83 -63.51
N ASP A 644 2.07 47.47 -64.65
CA ASP A 644 1.70 46.36 -65.53
C ASP A 644 2.79 45.27 -65.59
N LYS A 645 3.71 45.24 -64.62
CA LYS A 645 4.65 44.14 -64.42
C LYS A 645 3.97 42.90 -63.83
N TYR A 646 4.54 41.72 -64.06
CA TYR A 646 4.19 40.51 -63.33
C TYR A 646 4.95 40.50 -62.01
N GLY A 647 4.33 39.96 -60.95
CA GLY A 647 4.99 39.88 -59.65
C GLY A 647 5.44 41.23 -59.06
N VAL A 648 6.59 41.20 -58.39
CA VAL A 648 7.09 42.32 -57.55
C VAL A 648 8.03 43.26 -58.29
N ASP A 649 8.78 42.78 -59.27
CA ASP A 649 9.81 43.52 -59.98
C ASP A 649 9.97 43.02 -61.42
N TYR A 650 10.72 43.72 -62.26
CA TYR A 650 11.10 43.29 -63.61
C TYR A 650 12.56 43.69 -63.86
N ARG A 651 13.19 43.11 -64.88
CA ARG A 651 14.57 43.40 -65.27
C ARG A 651 14.59 44.19 -66.56
N TYR A 652 15.35 45.28 -66.60
CA TYR A 652 15.50 46.07 -67.81
C TYR A 652 16.97 46.37 -68.12
N GLY A 653 17.26 46.63 -69.40
CA GLY A 653 18.61 46.93 -69.85
C GLY A 653 18.64 47.58 -71.22
N GLY A 654 19.65 48.40 -71.46
CA GLY A 654 19.86 49.04 -72.76
C GLY A 654 20.08 48.01 -73.88
N CYS A 655 19.51 48.31 -75.05
CA CYS A 655 19.67 47.53 -76.27
C CYS A 655 21.12 47.55 -76.79
N SER A 656 21.47 46.55 -77.59
CA SER A 656 22.79 46.35 -78.18
C SER A 656 22.69 45.71 -79.56
N ILE A 657 23.76 45.83 -80.36
CA ILE A 657 23.92 45.10 -81.63
C ILE A 657 24.35 43.64 -81.44
N SER A 658 24.84 43.28 -80.25
CA SER A 658 25.25 41.90 -79.91
C SER A 658 24.73 41.49 -78.52
N PRO A 659 24.52 40.19 -78.27
CA PRO A 659 23.98 39.73 -77.00
C PRO A 659 24.96 39.99 -75.85
N GLY A 660 24.63 40.90 -74.95
CA GLY A 660 25.40 41.19 -73.73
C GLY A 660 24.60 40.99 -72.44
N ARG A 661 23.27 40.92 -72.55
CA ARG A 661 22.34 40.65 -71.45
C ARG A 661 21.40 39.53 -71.86
N ILE A 662 21.32 38.50 -71.04
CA ILE A 662 20.49 37.33 -71.26
C ILE A 662 19.59 37.16 -70.04
N ALA A 663 18.30 36.89 -70.29
CA ALA A 663 17.36 36.39 -69.30
C ALA A 663 16.80 35.06 -69.82
N ARG A 664 16.90 33.99 -69.03
CA ARG A 664 16.46 32.64 -69.42
C ARG A 664 15.53 32.04 -68.37
N TRP A 665 14.33 31.69 -68.82
CA TRP A 665 13.33 30.97 -68.04
C TRP A 665 13.35 29.51 -68.48
N THR A 666 13.72 28.61 -67.57
CA THR A 666 13.91 27.17 -67.85
C THR A 666 12.88 26.38 -67.05
N PRO A 667 11.81 25.87 -67.68
CA PRO A 667 10.84 25.04 -66.99
C PRO A 667 11.35 23.65 -66.67
N ASP A 668 10.83 23.05 -65.61
CA ASP A 668 10.93 21.61 -65.37
C ASP A 668 9.67 20.96 -65.91
N ILE A 669 9.78 20.28 -67.05
CA ILE A 669 8.63 19.72 -67.75
C ILE A 669 8.34 18.35 -67.17
N ASP A 670 7.20 18.18 -66.50
CA ASP A 670 6.78 16.87 -65.98
C ASP A 670 6.17 16.00 -67.09
N VAL A 671 5.44 16.61 -68.03
CA VAL A 671 4.69 15.92 -69.09
C VAL A 671 5.24 16.34 -70.45
N PRO A 672 5.72 15.43 -71.31
CA PRO A 672 6.13 15.82 -72.65
C PRO A 672 4.89 16.22 -73.46
N GLY A 673 4.97 17.30 -74.23
CA GLY A 673 3.81 17.75 -74.99
C GLY A 673 3.98 19.12 -75.63
N ILE A 674 2.91 19.57 -76.29
CA ILE A 674 2.87 20.90 -76.89
C ILE A 674 2.48 21.89 -75.80
N TYR A 675 3.40 22.80 -75.47
CA TYR A 675 3.11 23.92 -74.57
C TYR A 675 2.88 25.18 -75.38
N SER A 676 1.81 25.91 -75.05
CA SER A 676 1.70 27.33 -75.38
C SER A 676 2.68 28.10 -74.49
N VAL A 677 3.60 28.83 -75.12
CA VAL A 677 4.60 29.67 -74.47
C VAL A 677 4.16 31.11 -74.57
N SER A 678 3.96 31.76 -73.44
CA SER A 678 3.57 33.17 -73.36
C SER A 678 4.55 33.98 -72.53
N VAL A 679 4.74 35.25 -72.87
CA VAL A 679 5.58 36.19 -72.13
C VAL A 679 4.72 37.32 -71.55
N TRP A 680 5.15 37.82 -70.40
CA TRP A 680 4.64 39.04 -69.79
C TRP A 680 5.76 40.08 -69.77
N TYR A 681 5.41 41.35 -69.91
CA TYR A 681 6.31 42.48 -69.71
C TYR A 681 5.51 43.75 -69.42
N PRO A 682 6.05 44.73 -68.68
CA PRO A 682 5.50 46.08 -68.66
C PRO A 682 5.78 46.78 -69.98
N GLN A 683 4.88 47.62 -70.47
CA GLN A 683 5.07 48.42 -71.70
C GLN A 683 5.53 49.85 -71.40
N ALA A 684 6.41 50.41 -72.23
CA ALA A 684 6.72 51.84 -72.19
C ALA A 684 7.25 52.36 -73.55
N PRO A 685 7.11 53.66 -73.86
CA PRO A 685 7.51 54.22 -75.15
C PRO A 685 9.01 54.09 -75.48
N ASN A 686 9.86 53.92 -74.47
CA ASN A 686 11.31 53.75 -74.63
C ASN A 686 11.76 52.28 -74.66
N GLN A 687 10.83 51.33 -74.76
CA GLN A 687 11.16 49.91 -74.87
C GLN A 687 11.37 49.46 -76.32
N SER A 688 11.96 48.28 -76.48
CA SER A 688 12.29 47.72 -77.78
C SER A 688 11.03 47.34 -78.56
N THR A 689 10.98 47.71 -79.83
CA THR A 689 9.91 47.26 -80.75
C THR A 689 10.13 45.84 -81.27
N LYS A 690 11.28 45.23 -80.94
CA LYS A 690 11.74 43.95 -81.49
C LYS A 690 12.65 43.20 -80.52
N ALA A 691 12.23 43.07 -79.26
CA ALA A 691 12.90 42.29 -78.23
C ALA A 691 13.01 40.81 -78.65
N PRO A 692 14.23 40.23 -78.80
CA PRO A 692 14.40 38.88 -79.33
C PRO A 692 14.24 37.80 -78.26
N PHE A 693 13.10 37.11 -78.26
CA PHE A 693 12.85 35.91 -77.46
C PHE A 693 13.13 34.65 -78.28
N THR A 694 14.03 33.80 -77.81
CA THR A 694 14.30 32.48 -78.39
C THR A 694 13.66 31.39 -77.54
N ILE A 695 12.76 30.62 -78.12
CA ILE A 695 12.17 29.42 -77.51
C ILE A 695 13.04 28.23 -77.94
N ASN A 696 13.73 27.58 -77.01
CA ASN A 696 14.43 26.32 -77.21
C ASN A 696 13.52 25.17 -76.79
N TYR A 697 13.28 24.21 -77.68
CA TYR A 697 12.31 23.12 -77.51
C TYR A 697 12.85 21.85 -78.19
N SER A 698 12.15 20.71 -78.04
CA SER A 698 12.66 19.41 -78.48
C SER A 698 12.97 19.31 -79.99
N GLY A 699 12.35 20.16 -80.80
CA GLY A 699 12.55 20.23 -82.25
C GLY A 699 13.55 21.31 -82.73
N GLY A 700 14.27 21.97 -81.83
CA GLY A 700 15.23 23.03 -82.14
C GLY A 700 14.95 24.34 -81.43
N SER A 701 15.19 25.48 -82.09
CA SER A 701 14.96 26.81 -81.51
C SER A 701 14.18 27.71 -82.45
N ALA A 702 13.25 28.51 -81.91
CA ALA A 702 12.47 29.49 -82.65
C ALA A 702 12.69 30.89 -82.08
N LEU A 703 13.08 31.85 -82.94
CA LEU A 703 13.22 33.26 -82.56
C LEU A 703 11.92 34.01 -82.85
N VAL A 704 11.47 34.79 -81.87
CA VAL A 704 10.27 35.62 -81.93
C VAL A 704 10.64 37.03 -81.48
N LEU A 705 10.37 38.01 -82.34
CA LEU A 705 10.58 39.42 -82.00
C LEU A 705 9.30 39.97 -81.36
N VAL A 706 9.44 40.57 -80.19
CA VAL A 706 8.33 41.09 -79.38
C VAL A 706 8.42 42.61 -79.31
N ASP A 707 7.34 43.29 -79.70
CA ASP A 707 7.20 44.73 -79.51
C ASP A 707 6.77 45.02 -78.07
N GLN A 708 7.71 45.53 -77.27
CA GLN A 708 7.49 45.85 -75.87
C GLN A 708 6.99 47.28 -75.64
N THR A 709 6.73 48.04 -76.71
CA THR A 709 6.07 49.36 -76.60
C THR A 709 4.55 49.24 -76.45
N THR A 710 3.99 48.06 -76.73
CA THR A 710 2.56 47.79 -76.67
C THR A 710 2.27 46.39 -76.09
N GLY A 711 1.03 46.16 -75.64
CA GLY A 711 0.58 44.85 -75.16
C GLY A 711 1.13 44.44 -73.79
N GLY A 712 1.63 45.39 -73.00
CA GLY A 712 2.07 45.13 -71.62
C GLY A 712 0.89 44.87 -70.67
N GLY A 713 1.17 44.20 -69.55
CA GLY A 713 0.14 43.88 -68.55
C GLY A 713 -0.77 42.70 -68.91
N GLY A 714 -0.37 41.85 -69.85
CA GLY A 714 -1.10 40.64 -70.24
C GLY A 714 -0.16 39.54 -70.77
N TRP A 715 -0.63 38.28 -70.72
CA TRP A 715 0.09 37.15 -71.31
C TRP A 715 0.02 37.20 -72.83
N ARG A 716 1.17 37.34 -73.47
CA ARG A 716 1.30 37.33 -74.93
C ARG A 716 1.90 36.00 -75.39
N GLU A 717 1.12 35.19 -76.09
CA GLU A 717 1.64 33.96 -76.69
C GLU A 717 2.71 34.29 -77.75
N ILE A 718 3.89 33.70 -77.59
CA ILE A 718 5.01 33.79 -78.53
C ILE A 718 5.20 32.49 -79.32
N GLY A 719 4.53 31.40 -78.93
CA GLY A 719 4.30 30.26 -79.80
C GLY A 719 4.01 28.97 -79.07
N GLN A 720 3.52 27.98 -79.82
CA GLN A 720 3.26 26.63 -79.32
C GLN A 720 4.39 25.69 -79.76
N LYS A 721 4.99 24.96 -78.82
CA LYS A 721 6.19 24.15 -79.07
C LYS A 721 6.18 22.85 -78.27
N GLN A 722 6.77 21.81 -78.84
CA GLN A 722 6.93 20.51 -78.20
C GLN A 722 8.08 20.54 -77.20
N PHE A 723 7.79 20.38 -75.91
CA PHE A 723 8.79 20.22 -74.86
C PHE A 723 8.89 18.76 -74.44
N ALA A 724 10.12 18.32 -74.13
CA ALA A 724 10.39 17.02 -73.53
C ALA A 724 10.50 17.17 -72.02
N VAL A 725 10.31 16.05 -71.31
CA VAL A 725 10.45 15.98 -69.85
C VAL A 725 11.80 16.55 -69.38
N GLY A 726 11.79 17.24 -68.25
CA GLY A 726 12.94 17.86 -67.61
C GLY A 726 13.26 19.28 -68.10
N LYS A 727 14.49 19.72 -67.86
CA LYS A 727 14.94 21.14 -68.02
C LYS A 727 15.64 21.45 -69.34
N SER A 728 15.36 20.68 -70.39
CA SER A 728 16.07 20.80 -71.67
C SER A 728 15.55 21.96 -72.55
N GLY A 729 14.26 22.31 -72.42
CA GLY A 729 13.66 23.47 -73.08
C GLY A 729 13.74 24.74 -72.23
N TYR A 730 13.74 25.91 -72.86
CA TYR A 730 13.76 27.20 -72.18
C TYR A 730 13.32 28.34 -73.10
N VAL A 731 12.93 29.48 -72.52
CA VAL A 731 12.76 30.75 -73.24
C VAL A 731 13.90 31.69 -72.85
N GLN A 732 14.50 32.34 -73.84
CA GLN A 732 15.63 33.23 -73.64
C GLN A 732 15.39 34.59 -74.31
N LEU A 733 15.40 35.66 -73.53
CA LEU A 733 15.49 37.03 -74.03
C LEU A 733 16.95 37.47 -74.09
N THR A 734 17.32 38.20 -75.15
CA THR A 734 18.59 38.95 -75.19
C THR A 734 18.37 40.42 -75.48
N ASN A 735 19.33 41.28 -75.12
CA ASN A 735 19.28 42.71 -75.49
C ASN A 735 19.79 43.01 -76.92
N ALA A 736 20.01 41.98 -77.76
CA ALA A 736 20.56 42.12 -79.11
C ALA A 736 19.50 42.54 -80.15
N THR A 737 18.88 43.69 -79.96
CA THR A 737 17.77 44.18 -80.81
C THR A 737 18.26 44.92 -82.06
N GLY A 738 19.52 45.39 -82.04
CA GLY A 738 20.06 46.33 -83.02
C GLY A 738 19.51 47.76 -82.89
N GLU A 739 18.77 48.07 -81.83
CA GLU A 739 18.33 49.44 -81.50
C GLU A 739 19.37 50.18 -80.64
N PRO A 740 19.33 51.52 -80.57
CA PRO A 740 20.25 52.32 -79.75
C PRO A 740 20.20 51.94 -78.27
N ALA A 741 21.31 52.09 -77.56
CA ALA A 741 21.41 51.75 -76.13
C ALA A 741 20.46 52.57 -75.21
N THR A 742 19.86 53.65 -75.71
CA THR A 742 18.82 54.43 -75.03
C THR A 742 17.44 53.76 -75.05
N THR A 743 17.24 52.78 -75.92
CA THR A 743 16.06 51.90 -75.95
C THR A 743 16.27 50.72 -75.01
N MET A 744 15.24 50.33 -74.25
CA MET A 744 15.33 49.30 -73.22
C MET A 744 14.69 47.99 -73.68
N VAL A 745 15.29 46.86 -73.32
CA VAL A 745 14.63 45.54 -73.36
C VAL A 745 14.20 45.18 -71.94
N VAL A 746 13.06 44.51 -71.79
CA VAL A 746 12.50 44.13 -70.48
C VAL A 746 12.28 42.62 -70.38
N ALA A 747 12.77 42.02 -69.29
CA ALA A 747 12.53 40.65 -68.88
C ALA A 747 11.67 40.64 -67.60
N ASP A 748 10.55 39.94 -67.66
CA ASP A 748 9.60 39.84 -66.54
C ASP A 748 9.25 38.35 -66.33
N ALA A 749 8.12 37.86 -66.85
CA ALA A 749 7.70 36.48 -66.65
C ALA A 749 7.43 35.70 -67.95
N VAL A 750 7.54 34.38 -67.87
CA VAL A 750 7.19 33.44 -68.95
C VAL A 750 6.26 32.36 -68.40
N ARG A 751 5.16 32.11 -69.10
CA ARG A 751 4.18 31.06 -68.80
C ARG A 751 4.28 29.96 -69.84
N PHE A 752 4.23 28.71 -69.38
CA PHE A 752 4.10 27.55 -70.23
C PHE A 752 2.83 26.82 -69.81
N THR A 753 1.90 26.67 -70.74
CA THR A 753 0.64 25.97 -70.51
C THR A 753 0.60 24.77 -71.46
N LEU A 754 0.52 23.56 -70.91
CA LEU A 754 0.35 22.34 -71.69
C LEU A 754 -0.99 22.44 -72.41
N LEU A 755 -0.95 22.42 -73.74
CA LEU A 755 -2.14 22.25 -74.55
C LEU A 755 -2.49 20.77 -74.50
N THR A 756 -3.77 20.47 -74.26
CA THR A 756 -4.26 19.09 -74.14
C THR A 756 -3.67 18.25 -75.26
N PRO A 757 -2.90 17.19 -74.94
CA PRO A 757 -2.42 16.30 -75.97
C PRO A 757 -3.65 15.73 -76.68
N THR A 758 -3.68 15.76 -78.02
CA THR A 758 -4.61 14.93 -78.77
C THR A 758 -4.20 13.49 -78.54
N ASP A 759 -4.78 12.89 -77.53
CA ASP A 759 -4.74 11.47 -77.30
C ASP A 759 -5.64 10.78 -78.33
N THR A 760 -5.03 9.97 -79.19
CA THR A 760 -5.75 9.16 -80.19
C THR A 760 -5.64 7.67 -79.88
N THR A 761 -4.97 7.30 -78.78
CA THR A 761 -4.64 5.92 -78.46
C THR A 761 -5.60 5.43 -77.37
N PRO A 762 -6.40 4.37 -77.61
CA PRO A 762 -7.23 3.83 -76.54
C PRO A 762 -6.40 3.19 -75.41
N PRO A 763 -6.91 3.22 -74.16
CA PRO A 763 -6.26 2.56 -73.03
C PRO A 763 -6.10 1.06 -73.26
N THR A 764 -5.10 0.45 -72.63
CA THR A 764 -4.86 -1.00 -72.72
C THR A 764 -5.30 -1.70 -71.44
N ILE A 765 -6.30 -2.58 -71.52
CA ILE A 765 -6.68 -3.47 -70.42
C ILE A 765 -5.72 -4.68 -70.40
N ASN A 766 -4.83 -4.70 -69.42
CA ASN A 766 -3.80 -5.74 -69.26
C ASN A 766 -4.36 -7.02 -68.61
N SER A 767 -5.29 -6.90 -67.68
CA SER A 767 -5.94 -8.05 -67.05
C SER A 767 -7.29 -7.70 -66.41
N VAL A 768 -8.22 -8.65 -66.42
CA VAL A 768 -9.47 -8.61 -65.65
C VAL A 768 -9.52 -9.85 -64.77
N THR A 769 -9.63 -9.66 -63.46
CA THR A 769 -9.75 -10.74 -62.47
C THR A 769 -11.07 -10.60 -61.73
N ILE A 770 -11.81 -11.70 -61.62
CA ILE A 770 -13.07 -11.77 -60.88
C ILE A 770 -12.91 -12.80 -59.76
N SER A 771 -13.24 -12.40 -58.54
CA SER A 771 -13.18 -13.27 -57.37
C SER A 771 -14.50 -13.23 -56.59
N PRO A 772 -15.09 -14.38 -56.24
CA PRO A 772 -14.70 -15.71 -56.68
C PRO A 772 -15.09 -15.96 -58.16
N SER A 773 -14.33 -16.81 -58.86
CA SER A 773 -14.68 -17.25 -60.22
C SER A 773 -15.87 -18.24 -60.25
N LEU A 774 -16.30 -18.72 -59.08
CA LEU A 774 -17.49 -19.54 -58.85
C LEU A 774 -18.30 -18.89 -57.72
N ALA A 775 -19.52 -18.45 -58.03
CA ALA A 775 -20.32 -17.63 -57.13
C ALA A 775 -21.74 -18.15 -56.94
N ALA A 776 -22.31 -17.80 -55.79
CA ALA A 776 -23.73 -17.94 -55.51
C ALA A 776 -24.54 -16.88 -56.27
N ALA A 777 -25.80 -17.20 -56.61
CA ALA A 777 -26.73 -16.25 -57.22
C ALA A 777 -26.86 -14.97 -56.35
N GLY A 778 -26.56 -13.80 -56.92
CA GLY A 778 -26.61 -12.52 -56.20
C GLY A 778 -25.43 -12.24 -55.25
N GLN A 779 -24.42 -13.12 -55.19
CA GLN A 779 -23.21 -12.89 -54.39
C GLN A 779 -22.41 -11.69 -54.92
N THR A 780 -21.84 -10.91 -54.02
CA THR A 780 -20.88 -9.85 -54.38
C THR A 780 -19.59 -10.46 -54.94
N LEU A 781 -19.20 -9.99 -56.11
CA LEU A 781 -17.97 -10.34 -56.81
C LEU A 781 -17.00 -9.17 -56.73
N ASP A 782 -15.76 -9.44 -56.35
CA ASP A 782 -14.66 -8.49 -56.45
C ASP A 782 -14.12 -8.51 -57.88
N VAL A 783 -14.11 -7.35 -58.53
CA VAL A 783 -13.54 -7.14 -59.86
C VAL A 783 -12.28 -6.32 -59.71
N THR A 784 -11.16 -6.85 -60.19
CA THR A 784 -9.87 -6.15 -60.24
C THR A 784 -9.40 -6.07 -61.70
N VAL A 785 -9.06 -4.86 -62.14
CA VAL A 785 -8.68 -4.57 -63.53
C VAL A 785 -7.32 -3.88 -63.52
N SER A 786 -6.37 -4.40 -64.29
CA SER A 786 -5.12 -3.68 -64.59
C SER A 786 -5.24 -3.02 -65.95
N VAL A 787 -5.03 -1.70 -65.99
CA VAL A 787 -5.23 -0.85 -67.17
C VAL A 787 -4.13 0.22 -67.20
N THR A 788 -3.49 0.33 -68.35
CA THR A 788 -2.43 1.33 -68.64
C THR A 788 -2.83 2.18 -69.83
N ASP A 789 -2.34 3.41 -69.89
CA ASP A 789 -2.59 4.33 -71.00
C ASP A 789 -1.36 5.26 -71.20
N ASP A 790 -1.19 5.82 -72.39
CA ASP A 790 -0.06 6.71 -72.70
C ASP A 790 -0.24 8.13 -72.15
N ILE A 791 -1.48 8.57 -71.90
CA ILE A 791 -1.81 9.92 -71.38
C ILE A 791 -2.60 9.86 -70.06
N GLY A 792 -3.27 8.75 -69.77
CA GLY A 792 -3.85 8.44 -68.47
C GLY A 792 -5.31 7.99 -68.54
N VAL A 793 -5.69 7.15 -67.59
CA VAL A 793 -6.99 6.49 -67.53
C VAL A 793 -7.95 7.35 -66.71
N ALA A 794 -9.02 7.84 -67.34
CA ALA A 794 -10.02 8.68 -66.69
C ALA A 794 -11.01 7.88 -65.84
N GLY A 795 -11.29 6.62 -66.21
CA GLY A 795 -12.16 5.77 -65.43
C GLY A 795 -12.21 4.33 -65.93
N VAL A 796 -12.58 3.42 -65.03
CA VAL A 796 -12.83 2.01 -65.36
C VAL A 796 -14.19 1.61 -64.80
N THR A 797 -15.01 0.96 -65.62
CA THR A 797 -16.30 0.41 -65.21
C THR A 797 -16.36 -1.10 -65.42
N ALA A 798 -17.09 -1.80 -64.56
CA ALA A 798 -17.43 -3.21 -64.70
C ALA A 798 -18.95 -3.36 -64.75
N SER A 799 -19.48 -3.83 -65.88
CA SER A 799 -20.93 -3.93 -66.17
C SER A 799 -21.68 -2.63 -65.82
N GLY A 800 -21.08 -1.47 -66.13
CA GLY A 800 -21.63 -0.14 -65.85
C GLY A 800 -21.39 0.41 -64.43
N SER A 801 -20.82 -0.37 -63.52
CA SER A 801 -20.46 0.10 -62.17
C SER A 801 -19.03 0.66 -62.16
N ALA A 802 -18.82 1.87 -61.65
CA ALA A 802 -17.50 2.48 -61.55
C ALA A 802 -16.60 1.72 -60.56
N LEU A 803 -15.37 1.43 -60.97
CA LEU A 803 -14.32 0.89 -60.11
C LEU A 803 -13.50 2.04 -59.50
N ALA A 804 -12.93 1.81 -58.33
CA ALA A 804 -12.04 2.77 -57.68
C ALA A 804 -10.58 2.41 -57.95
N LEU A 805 -9.69 3.40 -58.11
CA LEU A 805 -8.26 3.16 -58.19
C LEU A 805 -7.76 2.58 -56.85
N ARG A 806 -7.14 1.39 -56.89
CA ARG A 806 -6.66 0.64 -55.71
C ARG A 806 -5.15 0.60 -55.59
N ALA A 807 -4.45 0.69 -56.72
CA ALA A 807 -3.01 0.82 -56.82
C ALA A 807 -2.67 1.43 -58.19
N ILE A 808 -1.40 1.70 -58.47
CA ILE A 808 -0.98 2.17 -59.80
C ILE A 808 -1.52 1.21 -60.87
N ASP A 809 -2.16 1.76 -61.90
CA ASP A 809 -2.78 1.04 -63.02
C ASP A 809 -3.82 -0.03 -62.62
N THR A 810 -4.26 -0.07 -61.35
CA THR A 810 -5.11 -1.14 -60.84
C THR A 810 -6.39 -0.58 -60.24
N TRP A 811 -7.51 -0.95 -60.83
CA TRP A 811 -8.84 -0.51 -60.46
C TRP A 811 -9.62 -1.67 -59.85
N GLY A 812 -10.37 -1.41 -58.78
CA GLY A 812 -11.07 -2.43 -58.03
C GLY A 812 -12.40 -1.96 -57.44
N GLY A 813 -13.41 -2.82 -57.54
CA GLY A 813 -14.76 -2.57 -57.07
C GLY A 813 -15.57 -3.85 -57.10
N THR A 814 -16.86 -3.75 -56.80
CA THR A 814 -17.74 -4.91 -56.65
C THR A 814 -18.91 -4.87 -57.59
N VAL A 815 -19.30 -6.03 -58.12
CA VAL A 815 -20.56 -6.22 -58.86
C VAL A 815 -21.31 -7.43 -58.32
N SER A 816 -22.62 -7.52 -58.54
CA SER A 816 -23.40 -8.68 -58.11
C SER A 816 -23.38 -9.78 -59.17
N ALA A 817 -23.19 -11.02 -58.75
CA ALA A 817 -23.33 -12.20 -59.59
C ALA A 817 -24.76 -12.32 -60.13
N ASP A 818 -24.87 -12.65 -61.42
CA ASP A 818 -26.13 -12.87 -62.13
C ASP A 818 -26.87 -14.04 -61.46
N PRO A 819 -28.16 -13.86 -61.14
CA PRO A 819 -28.95 -14.88 -60.47
C PRO A 819 -29.26 -16.12 -61.34
N ALA A 820 -29.11 -16.04 -62.67
CA ALA A 820 -29.27 -17.19 -63.56
C ALA A 820 -28.09 -18.17 -63.42
N ARG A 821 -28.34 -19.47 -63.60
CA ARG A 821 -27.28 -20.49 -63.52
C ARG A 821 -26.50 -20.55 -64.84
N GLY A 822 -25.18 -20.73 -64.75
CA GLY A 822 -24.32 -20.88 -65.92
C GLY A 822 -23.08 -20.01 -65.86
N GLU A 823 -22.34 -20.01 -66.96
CA GLU A 823 -21.17 -19.14 -67.15
C GLU A 823 -21.63 -17.75 -67.60
N HIS A 824 -21.08 -16.73 -66.98
CA HIS A 824 -21.43 -15.32 -67.16
C HIS A 824 -20.19 -14.49 -67.38
N THR A 825 -20.34 -13.40 -68.12
CA THR A 825 -19.25 -12.46 -68.41
C THR A 825 -19.54 -11.09 -67.81
N ILE A 826 -18.54 -10.50 -67.16
CA ILE A 826 -18.51 -9.08 -66.77
C ILE A 826 -17.76 -8.32 -67.84
N THR A 827 -18.42 -7.34 -68.46
CA THR A 827 -17.78 -6.43 -69.42
C THR A 827 -17.10 -5.30 -68.67
N VAL A 828 -15.81 -5.12 -68.91
CA VAL A 828 -15.01 -4.03 -68.36
C VAL A 828 -14.74 -3.02 -69.46
N VAL A 829 -15.00 -1.74 -69.17
CA VAL A 829 -14.69 -0.63 -70.07
C VAL A 829 -13.72 0.32 -69.36
N ALA A 830 -12.57 0.55 -69.97
CA ALA A 830 -11.62 1.60 -69.58
C ALA A 830 -11.76 2.78 -70.53
N GLU A 831 -11.80 3.99 -69.98
CA GLU A 831 -11.91 5.26 -70.69
C GLU A 831 -10.74 6.16 -70.30
N ASP A 832 -10.11 6.79 -71.28
CA ASP A 832 -9.09 7.84 -71.08
C ASP A 832 -9.72 9.24 -71.04
N THR A 833 -8.88 10.26 -70.85
CA THR A 833 -9.33 11.67 -70.76
C THR A 833 -9.77 12.29 -72.08
N ALA A 834 -9.48 11.66 -73.22
CA ALA A 834 -9.94 12.05 -74.55
C ALA A 834 -11.18 11.24 -75.01
N SER A 835 -11.75 10.44 -74.10
CA SER A 835 -12.89 9.56 -74.34
C SER A 835 -12.63 8.45 -75.36
N ASN A 836 -11.38 8.02 -75.56
CA ASN A 836 -11.13 6.74 -76.24
C ASN A 836 -11.39 5.59 -75.25
N HIS A 837 -11.92 4.48 -75.76
CA HIS A 837 -12.38 3.36 -74.93
C HIS A 837 -11.68 2.05 -75.31
N ALA A 838 -11.37 1.23 -74.31
CA ALA A 838 -11.07 -0.17 -74.48
C ALA A 838 -12.02 -1.04 -73.68
N THR A 839 -12.38 -2.18 -74.26
CA THR A 839 -13.31 -3.13 -73.66
C THR A 839 -12.65 -4.50 -73.50
N ALA A 840 -12.81 -5.11 -72.33
CA ALA A 840 -12.43 -6.49 -72.07
C ALA A 840 -13.57 -7.23 -71.35
N THR A 841 -13.47 -8.54 -71.23
CA THR A 841 -14.42 -9.35 -70.45
C THR A 841 -13.67 -10.25 -69.49
N GLY A 842 -14.27 -10.49 -68.32
CA GLY A 842 -13.88 -11.57 -67.41
C GLY A 842 -15.06 -12.51 -67.19
N SER A 843 -14.79 -13.81 -67.05
CA SER A 843 -15.84 -14.82 -66.83
C SER A 843 -15.90 -15.29 -65.38
N TYR A 844 -17.10 -15.64 -64.92
CA TYR A 844 -17.35 -16.38 -63.69
C TYR A 844 -18.54 -17.33 -63.89
N VAL A 845 -18.74 -18.28 -62.97
CA VAL A 845 -19.85 -19.24 -63.04
C VAL A 845 -20.77 -19.05 -61.84
N THR A 846 -22.08 -18.97 -62.08
CA THR A 846 -23.10 -19.00 -61.02
C THR A 846 -23.55 -20.45 -60.77
N ALA A 847 -23.30 -20.96 -59.56
CA ALA A 847 -23.66 -22.31 -59.11
C ALA A 847 -24.85 -22.31 -58.12
N PRO A 848 -25.60 -23.42 -57.97
CA PRO A 848 -26.66 -23.52 -56.98
C PRO A 848 -26.12 -23.42 -55.55
N VAL A 849 -26.69 -22.51 -54.76
CA VAL A 849 -26.44 -22.42 -53.31
C VAL A 849 -27.24 -23.51 -52.61
N TYR A 850 -26.58 -24.58 -52.18
CA TYR A 850 -27.12 -25.45 -51.13
C TYR A 850 -26.66 -24.87 -49.80
N GLY A 851 -27.58 -24.19 -49.10
CA GLY A 851 -27.27 -23.50 -47.86
C GLY A 851 -26.76 -24.44 -46.77
N LEU A 852 -25.48 -24.32 -46.41
CA LEU A 852 -24.95 -24.78 -45.14
C LEU A 852 -24.45 -23.54 -44.38
N SER A 853 -25.25 -23.09 -43.42
CA SER A 853 -24.88 -22.02 -42.49
C SER A 853 -23.91 -22.56 -41.45
N ASN A 854 -22.62 -22.24 -41.58
CA ASN A 854 -21.75 -21.71 -40.53
C ASN A 854 -20.27 -21.75 -40.96
N SER A 855 -19.69 -20.56 -41.10
CA SER A 855 -18.28 -20.21 -40.86
C SER A 855 -17.20 -21.26 -41.17
N SER A 856 -16.89 -21.48 -42.45
CA SER A 856 -15.53 -21.77 -42.98
C SER A 856 -15.63 -22.03 -44.50
N LEU A 857 -15.32 -21.03 -45.31
CA LEU A 857 -15.30 -21.14 -46.78
C LEU A 857 -14.16 -22.08 -47.22
N LEU A 858 -14.50 -23.29 -47.64
CA LEU A 858 -13.64 -24.22 -48.37
C LEU A 858 -13.66 -23.85 -49.85
N ALA A 859 -12.54 -23.33 -50.37
CA ALA A 859 -12.38 -23.09 -51.80
C ALA A 859 -12.14 -24.43 -52.53
N ALA A 860 -13.10 -24.87 -53.35
CA ALA A 860 -12.89 -25.93 -54.32
C ALA A 860 -12.49 -25.28 -55.66
N THR A 861 -11.31 -25.59 -56.18
CA THR A 861 -10.89 -25.19 -57.54
C THR A 861 -11.20 -26.33 -58.50
N ALA A 862 -12.10 -26.11 -59.47
CA ALA A 862 -12.29 -27.02 -60.59
C ALA A 862 -11.23 -26.74 -61.66
N GLN A 863 -10.54 -27.77 -62.15
CA GLN A 863 -9.70 -27.66 -63.33
C GLN A 863 -10.60 -27.83 -64.56
N ALA A 864 -10.54 -26.87 -65.50
CA ALA A 864 -11.42 -26.85 -66.67
C ALA A 864 -11.39 -28.20 -67.43
N GLY A 865 -12.55 -28.85 -67.55
CA GLY A 865 -12.74 -30.07 -68.34
C GLY A 865 -12.70 -31.42 -67.58
N SER A 866 -12.78 -31.46 -66.25
CA SER A 866 -12.86 -32.75 -65.51
C SER A 866 -13.93 -32.78 -64.41
N THR A 867 -14.52 -33.97 -64.17
CA THR A 867 -15.59 -34.25 -63.18
C THR A 867 -15.05 -34.57 -61.78
N ARG A 868 -13.90 -34.00 -61.37
CA ARG A 868 -13.27 -34.26 -60.06
C ARG A 868 -13.08 -32.97 -59.24
N TYR A 869 -13.40 -33.04 -57.95
CA TYR A 869 -13.24 -31.94 -56.98
C TYR A 869 -12.21 -32.32 -55.91
N LEU A 870 -11.31 -31.38 -55.58
CA LEU A 870 -10.28 -31.55 -54.54
C LEU A 870 -10.68 -30.78 -53.28
N PHE A 871 -10.65 -31.44 -52.13
CA PHE A 871 -10.88 -30.82 -50.82
C PHE A 871 -9.61 -30.91 -49.97
N LYS A 872 -9.28 -29.83 -49.25
CA LYS A 872 -8.12 -29.78 -48.35
C LYS A 872 -8.58 -29.34 -46.96
N THR A 873 -8.46 -30.21 -45.98
CA THR A 873 -8.59 -29.86 -44.55
C THR A 873 -7.45 -30.52 -43.79
N TRP A 874 -6.82 -29.76 -42.88
CA TRP A 874 -5.95 -30.26 -41.81
C TRP A 874 -4.97 -31.39 -42.23
N GLY A 875 -4.19 -31.14 -43.27
CA GLY A 875 -3.03 -31.98 -43.63
C GLY A 875 -3.30 -33.26 -44.43
N TYR A 876 -4.53 -33.57 -44.85
CA TYR A 876 -4.81 -34.74 -45.70
C TYR A 876 -5.62 -34.38 -46.96
N ALA A 877 -5.30 -35.02 -48.09
CA ALA A 877 -6.02 -34.89 -49.36
C ALA A 877 -6.85 -36.16 -49.61
N ALA A 878 -8.13 -36.00 -49.93
CA ALA A 878 -9.01 -37.11 -50.34
C ALA A 878 -9.56 -36.88 -51.75
N ILE A 879 -9.64 -37.95 -52.54
CA ILE A 879 -10.20 -37.97 -53.90
C ILE A 879 -11.60 -38.59 -53.82
N LEU A 880 -12.61 -37.92 -54.36
CA LEU A 880 -13.99 -38.44 -54.50
C LEU A 880 -14.33 -38.56 -56.00
N ASP A 881 -14.70 -39.77 -56.45
CA ASP A 881 -15.26 -40.03 -57.79
C ASP A 881 -16.79 -39.95 -57.73
N ALA A 882 -17.41 -39.32 -58.73
CA ALA A 882 -18.81 -38.88 -58.71
C ALA A 882 -19.84 -39.88 -59.26
N ASP A 883 -19.57 -41.19 -59.25
CA ASP A 883 -20.41 -42.16 -59.98
C ASP A 883 -21.61 -42.72 -59.21
N ASN A 884 -22.01 -42.21 -58.04
CA ASN A 884 -23.29 -42.60 -57.42
C ASN A 884 -23.84 -41.53 -56.47
N PHE A 885 -24.67 -40.61 -56.97
CA PHE A 885 -25.65 -39.91 -56.15
C PHE A 885 -26.98 -39.76 -56.89
N GLU A 886 -27.98 -40.55 -56.50
CA GLU A 886 -29.39 -40.18 -56.65
C GLU A 886 -29.83 -39.46 -55.37
N LEU A 887 -30.42 -38.27 -55.51
CA LEU A 887 -31.03 -37.51 -54.41
C LEU A 887 -32.53 -37.37 -54.66
N THR A 888 -33.33 -38.08 -53.87
CA THR A 888 -34.71 -37.71 -53.57
C THR A 888 -34.75 -37.13 -52.16
N ASP A 889 -35.33 -35.93 -52.02
CA ASP A 889 -35.76 -35.25 -50.78
C ASP A 889 -34.78 -34.47 -49.86
N GLY A 890 -33.53 -34.26 -50.26
CA GLY A 890 -32.75 -33.14 -49.69
C GLY A 890 -32.17 -33.36 -48.29
N SER A 891 -31.94 -34.61 -47.88
CA SER A 891 -31.06 -34.93 -46.75
C SER A 891 -29.89 -35.82 -47.19
N ILE A 892 -28.65 -35.43 -46.88
CA ILE A 892 -27.45 -36.26 -47.13
C ILE A 892 -27.40 -37.34 -46.05
N ALA A 893 -27.80 -38.57 -46.38
CA ALA A 893 -27.95 -39.65 -45.40
C ALA A 893 -26.64 -40.40 -45.04
N SER A 894 -25.54 -40.29 -45.79
CA SER A 894 -24.21 -40.77 -45.37
C SER A 894 -23.10 -40.42 -46.36
N VAL A 895 -21.87 -40.21 -45.85
CA VAL A 895 -20.63 -40.21 -46.65
C VAL A 895 -19.79 -41.40 -46.21
N ARG A 896 -19.45 -42.31 -47.12
CA ARG A 896 -18.46 -43.38 -46.88
C ARG A 896 -17.09 -42.89 -47.33
N VAL A 897 -16.20 -42.64 -46.37
CA VAL A 897 -14.77 -42.40 -46.65
C VAL A 897 -14.06 -43.75 -46.60
N HIS A 898 -13.37 -44.13 -47.69
CA HIS A 898 -12.52 -45.31 -47.73
C HIS A 898 -11.06 -44.86 -47.57
N CYS A 899 -10.46 -45.13 -46.41
CA CYS A 899 -9.01 -44.98 -46.21
C CYS A 899 -8.34 -46.34 -46.45
N PRO A 900 -7.41 -46.48 -47.41
CA PRO A 900 -6.63 -47.72 -47.55
C PRO A 900 -5.64 -47.79 -46.38
N GLY A 901 -5.82 -48.72 -45.44
CA GLY A 901 -4.79 -49.03 -44.44
C GLY A 901 -5.26 -49.66 -43.12
N HIS A 902 -6.47 -49.38 -42.63
CA HIS A 902 -6.93 -49.93 -41.34
C HIS A 902 -8.44 -50.21 -41.34
N GLY A 903 -8.82 -51.44 -40.97
CA GLY A 903 -10.21 -51.88 -40.89
C GLY A 903 -10.97 -51.29 -39.69
N LEU A 904 -12.15 -50.71 -39.97
CA LEU A 904 -13.45 -50.70 -39.26
C LEU A 904 -13.44 -50.96 -37.73
N THR A 905 -14.18 -50.28 -36.83
CA THR A 905 -15.56 -49.69 -36.79
C THR A 905 -15.71 -49.11 -35.35
N THR A 906 -16.42 -48.04 -34.96
CA THR A 906 -17.83 -47.61 -35.14
C THR A 906 -17.97 -46.20 -34.53
N SER A 907 -18.88 -45.40 -35.09
CA SER A 907 -19.25 -44.06 -34.62
C SER A 907 -20.61 -44.04 -33.90
N ARG A 908 -20.72 -43.22 -32.86
CA ARG A 908 -21.99 -42.64 -32.38
C ARG A 908 -21.71 -41.23 -31.86
N PHE A 909 -22.27 -40.21 -32.51
CA PHE A 909 -22.67 -38.98 -31.82
C PHE A 909 -24.04 -38.55 -32.33
N VAL A 910 -24.86 -38.16 -31.36
CA VAL A 910 -26.27 -37.81 -31.40
C VAL A 910 -26.39 -36.28 -31.45
N SER A 911 -27.34 -35.77 -32.22
CA SER A 911 -27.74 -34.35 -32.27
C SER A 911 -28.43 -33.92 -30.97
N VAL A 912 -28.35 -32.64 -30.58
CA VAL A 912 -29.50 -31.84 -30.07
C VAL A 912 -29.15 -30.34 -30.17
N ALA A 913 -30.04 -29.57 -30.81
CA ALA A 913 -30.13 -28.12 -30.68
C ALA A 913 -31.04 -27.77 -29.49
N GLY A 914 -30.66 -26.78 -28.66
CA GLY A 914 -31.53 -26.28 -27.59
C GLY A 914 -30.92 -25.09 -26.83
N VAL A 915 -31.65 -23.97 -26.81
CA VAL A 915 -31.39 -22.73 -26.07
C VAL A 915 -31.47 -22.95 -24.55
N TRP A 916 -30.49 -22.49 -23.76
CA TRP A 916 -30.66 -22.17 -22.32
C TRP A 916 -29.52 -21.25 -21.80
N ASN A 917 -29.88 -20.34 -20.89
CA ASN A 917 -29.09 -19.37 -20.11
C ASN A 917 -29.61 -19.51 -18.65
N PRO A 918 -28.94 -19.23 -17.50
CA PRO A 918 -27.53 -19.11 -17.10
C PRO A 918 -27.11 -20.16 -16.00
N ALA A 919 -25.91 -20.02 -15.40
CA ALA A 919 -25.20 -20.91 -14.44
C ALA A 919 -25.93 -21.17 -13.07
N PRO A 920 -25.50 -22.11 -12.18
CA PRO A 920 -24.19 -22.15 -11.48
C PRO A 920 -23.52 -23.56 -11.31
N ALA A 921 -22.24 -23.54 -10.89
CA ALA A 921 -21.31 -24.66 -10.63
C ALA A 921 -21.59 -25.44 -9.31
N PRO A 922 -20.74 -26.37 -8.80
CA PRO A 922 -19.83 -27.41 -9.35
C PRO A 922 -20.13 -28.82 -8.73
N PRO A 923 -19.41 -29.93 -9.06
CA PRO A 923 -18.26 -30.33 -8.23
C PRO A 923 -17.10 -31.04 -8.98
N GLN A 924 -15.89 -30.58 -8.66
CA GLN A 924 -14.70 -31.36 -8.28
C GLN A 924 -14.51 -32.77 -8.89
N LEU A 925 -13.46 -32.90 -9.72
CA LEU A 925 -12.53 -34.02 -9.60
C LEU A 925 -11.13 -33.57 -10.02
N GLU A 926 -10.25 -33.59 -9.03
CA GLU A 926 -8.82 -33.31 -9.10
C GLU A 926 -8.09 -34.33 -9.99
N ALA A 927 -7.15 -33.83 -10.80
CA ALA A 927 -5.81 -34.39 -10.94
C ALA A 927 -4.89 -33.38 -11.65
N LYS A 928 -3.96 -32.80 -10.88
CA LYS A 928 -2.70 -32.21 -11.37
C LYS A 928 -1.68 -33.35 -11.64
N PRO A 929 -0.45 -33.07 -12.07
CA PRO A 929 0.00 -32.40 -13.29
C PRO A 929 1.09 -33.24 -14.01
N GLU A 930 1.66 -32.69 -15.08
CA GLU A 930 3.04 -32.87 -15.58
C GLU A 930 3.22 -33.36 -17.02
N GLN A 931 4.15 -32.66 -17.68
CA GLN A 931 4.93 -32.99 -18.86
C GLN A 931 4.34 -32.64 -20.24
N LEU A 932 4.46 -31.37 -20.60
CA LEU A 932 4.85 -31.00 -21.96
C LEU A 932 6.09 -30.11 -21.90
N ARG A 933 7.23 -30.72 -22.28
CA ARG A 933 8.43 -30.01 -22.74
C ARG A 933 8.27 -29.74 -24.23
N THR A 934 8.50 -28.49 -24.59
CA THR A 934 8.72 -28.00 -25.94
C THR A 934 10.01 -28.57 -26.54
N VAL A 935 9.96 -29.05 -27.78
CA VAL A 935 11.11 -29.08 -28.70
C VAL A 935 10.60 -28.74 -30.11
N TYR A 936 10.92 -27.51 -30.53
CA TYR A 936 10.93 -26.85 -31.85
C TYR A 936 9.83 -27.10 -32.88
#